data_AF-A0A9N9B538-F1
#
_entry.id   AF-A0A9N9B538-F1
#
_cell.length_a   1.000
_cell.length_b   1.000
_cell.length_c   1.000
_cell.angle_alpha   90.00
_cell.angle_beta   90.00
_cell.angle_gamma   90.00
#
_symmetry.space_group_name_H-M   'P 1'
#
loop_
_entity.id
_entity.type
_entity.pdbx_description
1 polymer ?
#
loop_
_entity_poly.entity_id
_entity_poly.type
_entity_poly.pdbx_seq_one_letter_code
_entity_poly.pdbx_strand_id
1 'polypeptide(L)'
;MASYPRVKRQITVERCEKLLSEHFFTDLNLRSSLYQKCTNSEKYVQLSVYKVPDLKRISFEEAVKGTYKPAKRGDSFGPSWSTHWFHIHVTVPDDWKHDEVQFIWDANNEGMIWSTEGVPIQGLTGGGGDTRRVEYILTRQSKGGEKFEFYLEMACNELFGNGSNGLINPPDPDKYYTLKQVELAVPNHRAWRLFHDFEIILEMAKSIPDNTMRSAQALHTANHIVNVFRSDDENSIDEALEISREFLSHKNGGGTHLRVTAIGNCHIDTAWLWPFDETKRKVARSWSTQVGLMEIYPEYKFACSQAQQFEWLQTYYPALFKKIKEKSADGQFLPIGGTWVEMDCNIPSGESFCRQFLFGQRFFEQNFGHRCKVFWLPDTFGYSAQLPQIIRGAGLKYFFTQKLSWNNINSFPNTTFYWIGLDGSKVLTHMCPAETYVAQCRPGELIRSVENHKDKEFSDEALLLFGNGDGGGGPLASMLERLHRLKDIDGLPKVEIGSVDDFYERVERNSSELVSWKGELYFELHRGTYTSQGKIKRYNRKSELLLRDVELLSTFASQSDQKNCDYPKDTLDGLWKYVLLNQFHDVLPGSSIESVYVDAYKCELTSKFDDFTPQFYEEVERKGIELRERALGTLFKSSASSPDTEEGLLVFNTLGWDRTEVVEVPVSSGLGSFTQYAVDKKSGYVLVKDTVSLGIQSVDVGTSDIGDISPATVTSVGHDFYLLENQFVKATFDKHGRLTSLIDKIKDREIVPPGQFGNAFKIYEDIPLFWDAWDVEIYHLQKGRDAGLGGTVKIYDNGPLRASLILETKLSKKSSLRQIISLSVFSQRLDFETVVNWDENRQFLKVEFPFDINCDYATYETQFGFIQRPTHYNTSWDSAKFEVCGHKFADLSEYGYGVALLNDCKYGYATHGNVMRLSLLRSPKAPDEHCDIGTHEFKYAIYPHSGSFLESNVVREAYQFNVPLLVRSTPKEFTQSYKPRSYFSVENAPNVILDTVKRAEDSDEIILRLYEAYGGHATARLRSSLSVESIFETNIMEDEQNPIEYDILGGAKIKFKPFQLITLKVVLR
;
A
#
# COMPACT_ATOMS: atom_id res chain seq x y z
N MET A 1 -28.47 57.73 29.13
CA MET A 1 -27.72 56.48 28.92
C MET A 1 -28.52 55.63 27.96
N ALA A 2 -28.01 55.35 26.76
CA ALA A 2 -28.66 54.39 25.88
C ALA A 2 -28.47 52.99 26.49
N SER A 3 -29.56 52.24 26.72
CA SER A 3 -29.49 50.85 27.16
C SER A 3 -29.08 49.99 25.97
N TYR A 4 -27.87 49.43 25.98
CA TYR A 4 -27.44 48.51 24.93
C TYR A 4 -27.98 47.10 25.22
N PRO A 5 -28.65 46.44 24.26
CA PRO A 5 -29.10 45.06 24.44
C PRO A 5 -27.90 44.11 24.48
N ARG A 6 -27.99 43.04 25.28
CA ARG A 6 -26.98 41.96 25.25
C ARG A 6 -27.07 41.22 23.92
N VAL A 7 -26.05 41.34 23.08
CA VAL A 7 -25.98 40.65 21.79
C VAL A 7 -25.89 39.14 22.00
N LYS A 8 -26.65 38.37 21.22
CA LYS A 8 -26.64 36.90 21.30
C LYS A 8 -25.47 36.33 20.51
N ARG A 9 -24.69 35.44 21.15
CA ARG A 9 -23.46 34.86 20.59
C ARG A 9 -23.68 34.22 19.22
N GLN A 10 -24.65 33.31 19.10
CA GLN A 10 -24.93 32.61 17.83
C GLN A 10 -25.19 33.58 16.68
N ILE A 11 -26.09 34.55 16.87
CA ILE A 11 -26.38 35.59 15.87
C ILE A 11 -25.13 36.40 15.51
N THR A 12 -24.27 36.67 16.48
CA THR A 12 -23.03 37.43 16.27
C THR A 12 -22.01 36.64 15.45
N VAL A 13 -21.86 35.34 15.75
CA VAL A 13 -20.97 34.43 14.99
C VAL A 13 -21.44 34.35 13.55
N GLU A 14 -22.72 34.07 13.32
CA GLU A 14 -23.30 33.99 11.98
C GLU A 14 -23.11 35.31 11.20
N ARG A 15 -23.29 36.46 11.86
CA ARG A 15 -23.00 37.79 11.27
C ARG A 15 -21.54 37.90 10.83
N CYS A 16 -20.60 37.51 11.69
CA CYS A 16 -19.16 37.58 11.39
C CYS A 16 -18.77 36.65 10.23
N GLU A 17 -19.35 35.45 10.16
CA GLU A 17 -19.12 34.51 9.03
C GLU A 17 -19.53 35.12 7.68
N LYS A 18 -20.56 35.97 7.65
CA LYS A 18 -20.97 36.65 6.40
C LYS A 18 -19.93 37.62 5.86
N LEU A 19 -18.98 38.08 6.68
CA LEU A 19 -17.88 38.94 6.20
C LEU A 19 -16.89 38.17 5.31
N LEU A 20 -16.70 36.86 5.52
CA LEU A 20 -15.79 36.01 4.74
C LEU A 20 -16.50 35.11 3.73
N SER A 21 -17.83 35.17 3.68
CA SER A 21 -18.65 34.24 2.91
C SER A 21 -18.39 34.31 1.41
N GLU A 22 -18.30 33.14 0.75
CA GLU A 22 -18.21 33.03 -0.72
C GLU A 22 -19.56 33.17 -1.44
N HIS A 23 -20.67 33.17 -0.71
CA HIS A 23 -22.02 33.13 -1.30
C HIS A 23 -22.91 34.32 -0.93
N PHE A 24 -22.84 34.78 0.33
CA PHE A 24 -23.63 35.88 0.86
C PHE A 24 -22.88 37.20 0.84
N PHE A 25 -23.56 38.25 0.34
CA PHE A 25 -23.10 39.64 0.34
C PHE A 25 -21.72 39.84 -0.28
N THR A 26 -21.39 39.07 -1.31
CA THR A 26 -20.07 39.10 -1.98
C THR A 26 -19.76 40.43 -2.66
N ASP A 27 -20.76 41.30 -2.81
CA ASP A 27 -20.68 42.67 -3.29
C ASP A 27 -20.30 43.68 -2.19
N LEU A 28 -20.47 43.31 -0.91
CA LEU A 28 -20.29 44.20 0.25
C LEU A 28 -19.35 43.66 1.33
N ASN A 29 -19.05 42.36 1.31
CA ASN A 29 -18.23 41.72 2.33
C ASN A 29 -16.73 41.90 2.03
N LEU A 30 -15.85 41.38 2.90
CA LEU A 30 -14.41 41.60 2.73
C LEU A 30 -13.85 41.05 1.41
N ARG A 31 -14.51 40.04 0.81
CA ARG A 31 -14.09 39.47 -0.48
C ARG A 31 -14.25 40.45 -1.64
N SER A 32 -15.18 41.41 -1.55
CA SER A 32 -15.35 42.44 -2.58
C SER A 32 -14.15 43.39 -2.67
N SER A 33 -13.30 43.43 -1.63
CA SER A 33 -12.16 44.34 -1.52
C SER A 33 -10.79 43.67 -1.70
N LEU A 34 -10.75 42.35 -1.96
CA LEU A 34 -9.49 41.58 -2.07
C LEU A 34 -8.65 41.94 -3.29
N TYR A 35 -9.25 42.54 -4.31
CA TYR A 35 -8.57 42.99 -5.53
C TYR A 35 -8.93 44.46 -5.78
N GLN A 36 -7.92 45.28 -6.07
CA GLN A 36 -8.08 46.70 -6.34
C GLN A 36 -8.52 46.95 -7.78
N LYS A 37 -7.96 46.17 -8.70
CA LYS A 37 -8.20 46.26 -10.14
C LYS A 37 -8.35 44.85 -10.69
N CYS A 38 -9.32 44.65 -11.57
CA CYS A 38 -9.52 43.40 -12.30
C CYS A 38 -9.89 43.71 -13.76
N THR A 39 -9.42 42.90 -14.70
CA THR A 39 -9.86 42.95 -16.10
C THR A 39 -9.85 41.58 -16.74
N ASN A 40 -10.95 41.25 -17.41
CA ASN A 40 -11.13 40.02 -18.20
C ASN A 40 -11.18 40.32 -19.71
N SER A 41 -10.74 41.51 -20.13
CA SER A 41 -10.81 41.93 -21.53
C SER A 41 -9.85 41.14 -22.41
N GLU A 42 -10.34 40.65 -23.55
CA GLU A 42 -9.55 39.96 -24.58
C GLU A 42 -8.42 40.83 -25.17
N LYS A 43 -8.48 42.16 -24.95
CA LYS A 43 -7.38 43.08 -25.28
C LYS A 43 -6.10 42.77 -24.50
N TYR A 44 -6.25 42.38 -23.23
CA TYR A 44 -5.15 42.19 -22.29
C TYR A 44 -4.82 40.71 -22.06
N VAL A 45 -5.77 39.80 -22.28
CA VAL A 45 -5.55 38.37 -22.15
C VAL A 45 -6.06 37.65 -23.41
N GLN A 46 -5.13 37.05 -24.16
CA GLN A 46 -5.43 36.29 -25.36
C GLN A 46 -5.13 34.82 -25.11
N LEU A 47 -6.12 33.97 -25.39
CA LEU A 47 -6.03 32.53 -25.21
C LEU A 47 -6.17 31.83 -26.55
N SER A 48 -5.32 30.84 -26.77
CA SER A 48 -5.55 29.83 -27.78
C SER A 48 -5.35 28.46 -27.17
N VAL A 49 -6.04 27.44 -27.66
CA VAL A 49 -6.08 26.10 -27.09
C VAL A 49 -5.80 25.04 -28.15
N TYR A 50 -5.04 24.02 -27.76
CA TYR A 50 -4.82 22.79 -28.50
C TYR A 50 -5.40 21.62 -27.70
N LYS A 51 -6.34 20.89 -28.30
CA LYS A 51 -6.89 19.66 -27.73
C LYS A 51 -6.01 18.48 -28.12
N VAL A 52 -5.50 17.75 -27.13
CA VAL A 52 -4.71 16.54 -27.36
C VAL A 52 -5.63 15.38 -27.77
N PRO A 53 -5.36 14.66 -28.88
CA PRO A 53 -6.16 13.53 -29.31
C PRO A 53 -5.96 12.29 -28.40
N ASP A 54 -6.91 11.35 -28.47
CA ASP A 54 -6.83 9.99 -27.90
C ASP A 54 -6.54 9.91 -26.39
N LEU A 55 -6.91 10.94 -25.62
CA LEU A 55 -6.64 11.04 -24.17
C LEU A 55 -5.15 10.93 -23.80
N LYS A 56 -4.25 11.16 -24.78
CA LYS A 56 -2.81 11.09 -24.55
C LYS A 56 -2.36 12.21 -23.61
N ARG A 57 -1.33 11.91 -22.82
CA ARG A 57 -0.58 12.88 -22.01
C ARG A 57 0.76 13.08 -22.73
N ILE A 58 0.87 14.18 -23.45
CA ILE A 58 2.02 14.48 -24.31
C ILE A 58 3.04 15.34 -23.58
N SER A 59 4.29 15.30 -24.05
CA SER A 59 5.36 16.18 -23.57
C SER A 59 5.12 17.64 -23.95
N PHE A 60 5.82 18.57 -23.27
CA PHE A 60 5.78 19.99 -23.62
C PHE A 60 6.25 20.23 -25.06
N GLU A 61 7.31 19.54 -25.48
CA GLU A 61 7.91 19.65 -26.82
C GLU A 61 6.96 19.22 -27.95
N GLU A 62 6.03 18.31 -27.65
CA GLU A 62 4.95 17.91 -28.56
C GLU A 62 3.79 18.91 -28.50
N ALA A 63 3.42 19.38 -27.31
CA ALA A 63 2.31 20.30 -27.10
C ALA A 63 2.50 21.64 -27.82
N VAL A 64 3.71 22.20 -27.84
CA VAL A 64 3.99 23.47 -28.53
C VAL A 64 3.92 23.36 -30.06
N LYS A 65 4.01 22.15 -30.61
CA LYS A 65 3.84 21.87 -32.05
C LYS A 65 2.37 21.68 -32.45
N GLY A 66 1.46 21.66 -31.46
CA GLY A 66 0.03 21.51 -31.68
C GLY A 66 -0.56 22.64 -32.52
N THR A 67 -1.73 22.39 -33.13
CA THR A 67 -2.48 23.41 -33.86
C THR A 67 -3.44 24.12 -32.90
N TYR A 68 -3.03 25.30 -32.41
CA TYR A 68 -3.81 26.11 -31.47
C TYR A 68 -4.93 26.88 -32.18
N LYS A 69 -6.11 26.92 -31.54
CA LYS A 69 -7.29 27.67 -31.99
C LYS A 69 -7.70 28.68 -30.94
N PRO A 70 -8.31 29.83 -31.30
CA PRO A 70 -8.78 30.81 -30.30
C PRO A 70 -9.71 30.17 -29.27
N ALA A 71 -9.55 30.54 -28.00
CA ALA A 71 -10.38 30.10 -26.87
C ALA A 71 -10.81 31.31 -26.03
N LYS A 72 -11.91 31.18 -25.29
CA LYS A 72 -12.42 32.25 -24.43
C LYS A 72 -13.10 31.73 -23.17
N ARG A 73 -13.31 32.63 -22.21
CA ARG A 73 -14.13 32.38 -21.03
C ARG A 73 -15.54 31.92 -21.45
N GLY A 74 -16.04 30.88 -20.79
CA GLY A 74 -17.32 30.24 -21.09
C GLY A 74 -17.21 29.03 -22.03
N ASP A 75 -16.07 28.81 -22.68
CA ASP A 75 -15.85 27.59 -23.46
C ASP A 75 -15.78 26.36 -22.53
N SER A 76 -16.21 25.20 -23.06
CA SER A 76 -16.28 23.93 -22.34
C SER A 76 -15.32 22.90 -22.93
N PHE A 77 -14.60 22.20 -22.07
CA PHE A 77 -13.49 21.30 -22.40
C PHE A 77 -13.75 19.90 -21.82
N GLY A 78 -13.41 18.87 -22.58
CA GLY A 78 -13.65 17.48 -22.19
C GLY A 78 -13.46 16.49 -23.34
N PRO A 79 -13.78 15.21 -23.10
CA PRO A 79 -14.40 14.66 -21.89
C PRO A 79 -13.37 14.38 -20.77
N SER A 80 -13.73 13.63 -19.73
CA SER A 80 -12.85 13.24 -18.61
C SER A 80 -11.47 12.76 -19.08
N TRP A 81 -10.43 13.12 -18.33
CA TRP A 81 -9.02 12.76 -18.59
C TRP A 81 -8.40 13.37 -19.85
N SER A 82 -9.17 14.07 -20.69
CA SER A 82 -8.61 14.79 -21.83
C SER A 82 -7.67 15.91 -21.39
N THR A 83 -6.64 16.17 -22.20
CA THR A 83 -5.66 17.22 -21.96
C THR A 83 -5.85 18.34 -22.97
N HIS A 84 -5.86 19.58 -22.49
CA HIS A 84 -5.94 20.77 -23.32
C HIS A 84 -4.78 21.71 -22.98
N TRP A 85 -4.00 22.08 -23.98
CA TRP A 85 -2.90 23.02 -23.80
C TRP A 85 -3.35 24.41 -24.23
N PHE A 86 -3.21 25.39 -23.35
CA PHE A 86 -3.46 26.79 -23.65
C PHE A 86 -2.14 27.50 -23.88
N HIS A 87 -2.08 28.30 -24.94
CA HIS A 87 -1.01 29.27 -25.18
C HIS A 87 -1.56 30.65 -24.87
N ILE A 88 -0.96 31.30 -23.88
CA ILE A 88 -1.51 32.47 -23.20
C ILE A 88 -0.57 33.66 -23.43
N HIS A 89 -1.14 34.73 -23.99
CA HIS A 89 -0.45 36.01 -24.12
C HIS A 89 -1.16 37.04 -23.25
N VAL A 90 -0.38 37.66 -22.37
CA VAL A 90 -0.85 38.71 -21.47
C VAL A 90 -0.15 40.01 -21.81
N THR A 91 -0.90 41.12 -21.86
CA THR A 91 -0.36 42.48 -21.85
C THR A 91 -0.89 43.19 -20.62
N VAL A 92 -0.01 43.69 -19.75
CA VAL A 92 -0.43 44.42 -18.55
C VAL A 92 -0.95 45.81 -18.95
N PRO A 93 -2.10 46.28 -18.42
CA PRO A 93 -2.57 47.64 -18.66
C PRO A 93 -1.54 48.71 -18.26
N ASP A 94 -1.44 49.79 -19.04
CA ASP A 94 -0.43 50.84 -18.83
C ASP A 94 -0.60 51.57 -17.48
N ASP A 95 -1.84 51.68 -16.99
CA ASP A 95 -2.23 52.30 -15.73
C ASP A 95 -1.99 51.41 -14.50
N TRP A 96 -1.47 50.19 -14.68
CA TRP A 96 -1.09 49.26 -13.61
C TRP A 96 0.41 49.31 -13.30
N LYS A 97 1.09 50.35 -13.76
CA LYS A 97 2.51 50.57 -13.49
C LYS A 97 2.76 50.63 -11.97
N HIS A 98 3.80 49.91 -11.54
CA HIS A 98 4.22 49.69 -10.15
C HIS A 98 3.38 48.71 -9.33
N ASP A 99 2.29 48.18 -9.87
CA ASP A 99 1.45 47.21 -9.17
C ASP A 99 2.02 45.78 -9.25
N GLU A 100 1.68 44.94 -8.26
CA GLU A 100 1.76 43.49 -8.41
C GLU A 100 0.60 43.00 -9.28
N VAL A 101 0.87 42.14 -10.26
CA VAL A 101 -0.12 41.67 -11.22
C VAL A 101 -0.18 40.15 -11.18
N GLN A 102 -1.40 39.63 -11.02
CA GLN A 102 -1.71 38.22 -10.98
C GLN A 102 -2.58 37.83 -12.18
N PHE A 103 -2.34 36.64 -12.72
CA PHE A 103 -3.20 35.94 -13.66
C PHE A 103 -4.09 34.96 -12.89
N ILE A 104 -5.40 35.05 -13.09
CA ILE A 104 -6.39 34.18 -12.44
C ILE A 104 -7.00 33.28 -13.51
N TRP A 105 -6.98 31.96 -13.28
CA TRP A 105 -7.57 30.97 -14.19
C TRP A 105 -8.32 29.88 -13.42
N ASP A 106 -9.59 29.66 -13.75
CA ASP A 106 -10.43 28.66 -13.09
C ASP A 106 -11.41 28.00 -14.08
N ALA A 107 -11.19 26.71 -14.35
CA ALA A 107 -12.14 25.85 -15.07
C ALA A 107 -12.68 24.69 -14.20
N ASN A 108 -12.60 24.80 -12.87
CA ASN A 108 -13.00 23.76 -11.91
C ASN A 108 -12.28 22.41 -12.13
N ASN A 109 -10.99 22.45 -12.40
CA ASN A 109 -10.18 21.28 -12.70
C ASN A 109 -8.70 21.54 -12.35
N GLU A 110 -7.84 20.59 -12.68
CA GLU A 110 -6.40 20.72 -12.51
C GLU A 110 -5.71 21.40 -13.70
N GLY A 111 -4.70 22.22 -13.43
CA GLY A 111 -3.88 22.89 -14.42
C GLY A 111 -2.41 22.96 -14.03
N MET A 112 -1.50 23.12 -15.00
CA MET A 112 -0.09 23.41 -14.75
C MET A 112 0.41 24.52 -15.67
N ILE A 113 1.03 25.54 -15.10
CA ILE A 113 1.67 26.64 -15.81
C ILE A 113 3.09 26.23 -16.19
N TRP A 114 3.45 26.50 -17.44
CA TRP A 114 4.74 26.20 -18.03
C TRP A 114 5.38 27.44 -18.63
N SER A 115 6.69 27.60 -18.48
CA SER A 115 7.45 28.62 -19.21
C SER A 115 7.50 28.31 -20.71
N THR A 116 7.89 29.29 -21.51
CA THR A 116 8.15 29.11 -22.96
C THR A 116 9.28 28.13 -23.26
N GLU A 117 10.14 27.86 -22.27
CA GLU A 117 11.27 26.92 -22.34
C GLU A 117 10.90 25.53 -21.81
N GLY A 118 9.64 25.28 -21.44
CA GLY A 118 9.20 23.97 -20.96
C GLY A 118 9.54 23.67 -19.50
N VAL A 119 9.68 24.70 -18.67
CA VAL A 119 9.87 24.52 -17.22
C VAL A 119 8.51 24.61 -16.51
N PRO A 120 8.09 23.59 -15.73
CA PRO A 120 6.92 23.70 -14.86
C PRO A 120 7.11 24.79 -13.81
N ILE A 121 6.13 25.68 -13.67
CA ILE A 121 6.19 26.84 -12.77
C ILE A 121 5.26 26.67 -11.58
N GLN A 122 3.97 26.41 -11.83
CA GLN A 122 2.97 26.34 -10.77
C GLN A 122 1.78 25.48 -11.20
N GLY A 123 1.28 24.66 -10.28
CA GLY A 123 -0.01 23.99 -10.41
C GLY A 123 -1.17 24.92 -10.09
N LEU A 124 -2.31 24.67 -10.72
CA LEU A 124 -3.60 25.28 -10.45
C LEU A 124 -4.61 24.19 -10.11
N THR A 125 -5.46 24.45 -9.14
CA THR A 125 -6.55 23.59 -8.70
C THR A 125 -7.80 24.46 -8.61
N GLY A 126 -8.70 24.30 -9.58
CA GLY A 126 -9.94 25.06 -9.66
C GLY A 126 -10.98 24.65 -8.62
N GLY A 127 -12.16 25.27 -8.71
CA GLY A 127 -13.29 24.95 -7.84
C GLY A 127 -13.42 25.90 -6.66
N GLY A 128 -13.81 25.39 -5.50
CA GLY A 128 -14.09 26.17 -4.29
C GLY A 128 -13.45 25.58 -3.03
N GLY A 129 -13.54 26.31 -1.92
CA GLY A 129 -13.08 25.84 -0.62
C GLY A 129 -11.57 25.79 -0.43
N ASP A 130 -11.14 24.97 0.51
CA ASP A 130 -9.78 24.94 1.08
C ASP A 130 -8.70 24.33 0.16
N THR A 131 -9.09 23.78 -0.99
CA THR A 131 -8.18 23.21 -1.99
C THR A 131 -7.91 24.14 -3.17
N ARG A 132 -8.66 25.24 -3.28
CA ARG A 132 -8.64 26.13 -4.44
C ARG A 132 -7.32 26.90 -4.56
N ARG A 133 -6.73 26.89 -5.75
CA ARG A 133 -5.54 27.65 -6.14
C ARG A 133 -5.64 28.04 -7.62
N VAL A 134 -5.90 29.31 -7.91
CA VAL A 134 -6.17 29.77 -9.30
C VAL A 134 -5.31 30.97 -9.68
N GLU A 135 -4.58 31.53 -8.73
CA GLU A 135 -3.79 32.74 -8.86
C GLU A 135 -2.33 32.40 -9.22
N TYR A 136 -1.79 33.10 -10.21
CA TYR A 136 -0.38 33.04 -10.60
C TYR A 136 0.21 34.44 -10.68
N ILE A 137 1.29 34.71 -9.94
CA ILE A 137 1.94 36.02 -9.92
C ILE A 137 2.76 36.18 -11.20
N LEU A 138 2.38 37.13 -12.07
CA LEU A 138 3.13 37.45 -13.28
C LEU A 138 4.34 38.35 -12.98
N THR A 139 4.12 39.37 -12.15
CA THR A 139 5.17 40.29 -11.70
C THR A 139 4.76 40.92 -10.38
N ARG A 140 5.74 41.17 -9.50
CA ARG A 140 5.55 41.91 -8.24
C ARG A 140 5.61 43.42 -8.42
N GLN A 141 6.12 43.90 -9.54
CA GLN A 141 6.27 45.32 -9.80
C GLN A 141 6.20 45.57 -11.31
N SER A 142 5.01 45.93 -11.79
CA SER A 142 4.79 46.09 -13.22
C SER A 142 5.41 47.36 -13.80
N LYS A 143 5.85 47.29 -15.06
CA LYS A 143 6.25 48.47 -15.84
C LYS A 143 5.09 49.17 -16.56
N GLY A 144 3.91 48.53 -16.63
CA GLY A 144 2.80 48.93 -17.50
C GLY A 144 3.11 48.64 -18.97
N GLY A 145 2.19 47.98 -19.69
CA GLY A 145 2.34 47.64 -21.11
C GLY A 145 3.28 46.47 -21.43
N GLU A 146 3.93 45.89 -20.42
CA GLU A 146 4.80 44.73 -20.60
C GLU A 146 3.99 43.47 -20.94
N LYS A 147 4.63 42.54 -21.63
CA LYS A 147 4.01 41.34 -22.18
C LYS A 147 4.57 40.08 -21.55
N PHE A 148 3.69 39.14 -21.24
CA PHE A 148 4.03 37.81 -20.76
C PHE A 148 3.48 36.76 -21.73
N GLU A 149 4.24 35.69 -21.89
CA GLU A 149 3.90 34.54 -22.71
C GLU A 149 4.22 33.27 -21.92
N PHE A 150 3.27 32.35 -21.87
CA PHE A 150 3.41 31.07 -21.18
C PHE A 150 2.36 30.07 -21.68
N TYR A 151 2.51 28.81 -21.26
CA TYR A 151 1.56 27.75 -21.56
C TYR A 151 0.86 27.28 -20.29
N LEU A 152 -0.36 26.75 -20.43
CA LEU A 152 -1.12 26.11 -19.37
C LEU A 152 -1.61 24.74 -19.85
N GLU A 153 -1.16 23.68 -19.19
CA GLU A 153 -1.62 22.32 -19.40
C GLU A 153 -2.85 22.07 -18.52
N MET A 154 -4.03 22.03 -19.11
CA MET A 154 -5.30 21.72 -18.46
C MET A 154 -5.55 20.20 -18.50
N ALA A 155 -5.77 19.58 -17.34
CA ALA A 155 -6.21 18.20 -17.23
C ALA A 155 -7.70 18.15 -16.86
N CYS A 156 -8.54 17.51 -17.68
CA CYS A 156 -10.00 17.42 -17.45
C CYS A 156 -10.34 16.41 -16.33
N ASN A 157 -9.95 16.74 -15.11
CA ASN A 157 -10.27 16.07 -13.87
C ASN A 157 -10.16 17.06 -12.70
N GLU A 158 -10.89 16.80 -11.62
CA GLU A 158 -10.74 17.52 -10.36
C GLU A 158 -9.53 16.96 -9.57
N LEU A 159 -9.25 17.58 -8.41
CA LEU A 159 -8.17 17.13 -7.52
C LEU A 159 -8.28 15.64 -7.20
N PHE A 160 -9.49 15.13 -6.99
CA PHE A 160 -9.74 13.74 -6.65
C PHE A 160 -10.33 12.90 -7.80
N GLY A 161 -10.08 13.28 -9.05
CA GLY A 161 -10.53 12.53 -10.23
C GLY A 161 -11.93 12.95 -10.73
N ASN A 162 -12.71 11.98 -11.21
CA ASN A 162 -13.93 12.21 -11.99
C ASN A 162 -15.17 11.46 -11.45
N GLY A 163 -15.23 11.12 -10.16
CA GLY A 163 -16.31 10.32 -9.58
C GLY A 163 -17.73 10.83 -9.92
N SER A 164 -18.63 9.90 -10.27
CA SER A 164 -20.01 10.20 -10.66
C SER A 164 -20.92 10.41 -9.44
N ASN A 165 -21.43 11.63 -9.22
CA ASN A 165 -22.32 11.95 -8.07
C ASN A 165 -21.76 11.56 -6.68
N GLY A 166 -20.44 11.56 -6.52
CA GLY A 166 -19.77 11.21 -5.27
C GLY A 166 -18.29 10.96 -5.51
N LEU A 167 -17.46 11.25 -4.49
CA LEU A 167 -15.99 11.18 -4.59
C LEU A 167 -15.50 9.79 -5.03
N ILE A 168 -15.93 8.76 -4.32
CA ILE A 168 -15.47 7.37 -4.50
C ILE A 168 -16.28 6.59 -5.53
N ASN A 169 -17.26 7.20 -6.19
CA ASN A 169 -18.05 6.48 -7.19
C ASN A 169 -17.21 6.25 -8.45
N PRO A 170 -17.55 5.24 -9.26
CA PRO A 170 -16.92 5.04 -10.56
C PRO A 170 -16.85 6.35 -11.37
N PRO A 171 -15.74 6.62 -12.07
CA PRO A 171 -15.53 7.89 -12.75
C PRO A 171 -16.53 8.07 -13.90
N ASP A 172 -17.10 9.28 -14.03
CA ASP A 172 -17.90 9.68 -15.17
C ASP A 172 -16.98 9.88 -16.38
N PRO A 173 -17.09 9.06 -17.45
CA PRO A 173 -16.24 9.22 -18.63
C PRO A 173 -16.58 10.48 -19.44
N ASP A 174 -17.77 11.05 -19.30
CA ASP A 174 -18.31 12.14 -20.13
C ASP A 174 -18.44 13.47 -19.35
N LYS A 175 -17.56 13.71 -18.38
CA LYS A 175 -17.53 14.97 -17.61
C LYS A 175 -16.83 16.09 -18.41
N TYR A 176 -17.44 17.28 -18.39
CA TYR A 176 -16.93 18.48 -19.07
C TYR A 176 -16.71 19.64 -18.09
N TYR A 177 -15.70 20.44 -18.38
CA TYR A 177 -15.20 21.53 -17.55
C TYR A 177 -15.32 22.86 -18.28
N THR A 178 -16.04 23.81 -17.68
CA THR A 178 -16.25 25.15 -18.27
C THR A 178 -15.26 26.14 -17.67
N LEU A 179 -14.58 26.91 -18.53
CA LEU A 179 -13.68 27.97 -18.13
C LEU A 179 -14.46 29.17 -17.56
N LYS A 180 -14.51 29.28 -16.23
CA LYS A 180 -15.33 30.26 -15.50
C LYS A 180 -14.61 31.59 -15.29
N GLN A 181 -13.31 31.55 -14.99
CA GLN A 181 -12.50 32.74 -14.74
C GLN A 181 -11.24 32.72 -15.60
N VAL A 182 -11.00 33.83 -16.29
CA VAL A 182 -9.70 34.21 -16.87
C VAL A 182 -9.61 35.72 -16.79
N GLU A 183 -8.69 36.23 -15.98
CA GLU A 183 -8.54 37.67 -15.77
C GLU A 183 -7.16 38.03 -15.23
N LEU A 184 -6.80 39.30 -15.36
CA LEU A 184 -5.71 39.91 -14.62
C LEU A 184 -6.29 40.61 -13.40
N ALA A 185 -5.56 40.56 -12.29
CA ALA A 185 -5.94 41.21 -11.06
C ALA A 185 -4.74 41.85 -10.34
N VAL A 186 -5.00 42.96 -9.66
CA VAL A 186 -4.07 43.59 -8.72
C VAL A 186 -4.55 43.29 -7.29
N PRO A 187 -3.83 42.46 -6.52
CA PRO A 187 -4.25 42.08 -5.18
C PRO A 187 -4.20 43.28 -4.22
N ASN A 188 -5.22 43.42 -3.37
CA ASN A 188 -5.23 44.37 -2.27
C ASN A 188 -4.59 43.73 -1.03
N HIS A 189 -3.26 43.87 -0.88
CA HIS A 189 -2.51 43.29 0.25
C HIS A 189 -3.03 43.70 1.63
N ARG A 190 -3.63 44.90 1.77
CA ARG A 190 -4.28 45.32 3.03
C ARG A 190 -5.50 44.47 3.33
N ALA A 191 -6.39 44.29 2.35
CA ALA A 191 -7.59 43.47 2.51
C ALA A 191 -7.25 41.98 2.73
N TRP A 192 -6.26 41.43 2.02
CA TRP A 192 -5.78 40.06 2.23
C TRP A 192 -5.21 39.85 3.65
N ARG A 193 -4.44 40.81 4.17
CA ARG A 193 -3.97 40.73 5.56
C ARG A 193 -5.14 40.72 6.55
N LEU A 194 -6.13 41.60 6.35
CA LEU A 194 -7.32 41.65 7.19
C LEU A 194 -8.14 40.36 7.09
N PHE A 195 -8.20 39.76 5.90
CA PHE A 195 -8.90 38.50 5.67
C PHE A 195 -8.32 37.38 6.55
N HIS A 196 -7.00 37.20 6.53
CA HIS A 196 -6.33 36.18 7.35
C HIS A 196 -6.42 36.48 8.85
N ASP A 197 -6.27 37.75 9.24
CA ASP A 197 -6.42 38.17 10.64
C ASP A 197 -7.83 37.87 11.16
N PHE A 198 -8.85 38.27 10.40
CA PHE A 198 -10.25 38.10 10.76
C PHE A 198 -10.65 36.61 10.79
N GLU A 199 -10.16 35.80 9.84
CA GLU A 199 -10.39 34.35 9.82
C GLU A 199 -9.88 33.71 11.12
N ILE A 200 -8.66 34.03 11.56
CA ILE A 200 -8.11 33.50 12.82
C ILE A 200 -8.93 33.94 14.02
N ILE A 201 -9.28 35.22 14.12
CA ILE A 201 -10.04 35.75 15.26
C ILE A 201 -11.43 35.10 15.32
N LEU A 202 -12.10 34.96 14.18
CA LEU A 202 -13.41 34.31 14.11
C LEU A 202 -13.32 32.81 14.46
N GLU A 203 -12.31 32.11 13.96
CA GLU A 203 -12.11 30.69 14.27
C GLU A 203 -11.72 30.46 15.74
N MET A 204 -10.94 31.36 16.35
CA MET A 204 -10.72 31.38 17.80
C MET A 204 -12.03 31.58 18.55
N ALA A 205 -12.87 32.53 18.10
CA ALA A 205 -14.17 32.77 18.70
C ALA A 205 -15.10 31.56 18.57
N LYS A 206 -14.96 30.70 17.56
CA LYS A 206 -15.76 29.48 17.36
C LYS A 206 -15.23 28.27 18.11
N SER A 207 -13.90 28.11 18.15
CA SER A 207 -13.24 26.89 18.59
C SER A 207 -12.83 26.90 20.06
N ILE A 208 -12.50 28.07 20.63
CA ILE A 208 -12.19 28.18 22.06
C ILE A 208 -13.49 28.04 22.86
N PRO A 209 -13.53 27.24 23.95
CA PRO A 209 -14.72 27.09 24.79
C PRO A 209 -15.36 28.44 25.16
N ASP A 210 -16.67 28.53 24.99
CA ASP A 210 -17.43 29.78 25.03
C ASP A 210 -17.54 30.40 26.44
N ASN A 211 -17.22 29.62 27.46
CA ASN A 211 -17.11 30.04 28.85
C ASN A 211 -15.79 30.74 29.18
N THR A 212 -14.86 30.87 28.22
CA THR A 212 -13.57 31.54 28.42
C THR A 212 -13.63 33.03 28.07
N MET A 213 -12.81 33.83 28.75
CA MET A 213 -12.66 35.25 28.45
C MET A 213 -12.11 35.47 27.03
N ARG A 214 -11.15 34.65 26.60
CA ARG A 214 -10.50 34.80 25.29
C ARG A 214 -11.47 34.55 24.13
N SER A 215 -12.35 33.56 24.24
CA SER A 215 -13.42 33.31 23.25
C SER A 215 -14.38 34.50 23.13
N ALA A 216 -14.79 35.08 24.28
CA ALA A 216 -15.65 36.26 24.30
C ALA A 216 -14.96 37.51 23.72
N GLN A 217 -13.67 37.72 24.03
CA GLN A 217 -12.87 38.79 23.45
C GLN A 217 -12.72 38.62 21.94
N ALA A 218 -12.42 37.41 21.45
CA ALA A 218 -12.30 37.11 20.03
C ALA A 218 -13.60 37.46 19.28
N LEU A 219 -14.76 37.02 19.79
CA LEU A 219 -16.04 37.35 19.16
C LEU A 219 -16.34 38.86 19.21
N HIS A 220 -16.00 39.53 20.31
CA HIS A 220 -16.15 40.98 20.42
C HIS A 220 -15.30 41.71 19.38
N THR A 221 -14.03 41.33 19.24
CA THR A 221 -13.09 41.88 18.26
C THR A 221 -13.57 41.62 16.83
N ALA A 222 -13.97 40.38 16.49
CA ALA A 222 -14.52 40.07 15.18
C ALA A 222 -15.74 40.94 14.87
N ASN A 223 -16.68 41.05 15.81
CA ASN A 223 -17.87 41.88 15.62
C ASN A 223 -17.52 43.38 15.50
N HIS A 224 -16.46 43.84 16.17
CA HIS A 224 -15.96 45.21 16.06
C HIS A 224 -15.37 45.47 14.67
N ILE A 225 -14.58 44.54 14.12
CA ILE A 225 -14.08 44.60 12.75
C ILE A 225 -15.25 44.71 11.76
N VAL A 226 -16.30 43.89 11.90
CA VAL A 226 -17.51 43.96 11.05
C VAL A 226 -18.23 45.31 11.18
N ASN A 227 -18.18 45.99 12.32
CA ASN A 227 -18.81 47.29 12.50
C ASN A 227 -18.06 48.42 11.78
N VAL A 228 -16.74 48.31 11.71
CA VAL A 228 -15.86 49.35 11.15
C VAL A 228 -15.69 49.17 9.64
N PHE A 229 -15.53 47.92 9.18
CA PHE A 229 -15.31 47.59 7.79
C PHE A 229 -16.46 48.09 6.89
N ARG A 230 -16.09 48.83 5.85
CA ARG A 230 -16.99 49.38 4.84
C ARG A 230 -16.35 49.16 3.47
N SER A 231 -17.05 48.44 2.58
CA SER A 231 -16.51 48.07 1.26
C SER A 231 -16.24 49.26 0.35
N ASP A 232 -16.87 50.41 0.62
CA ASP A 232 -16.73 51.67 -0.10
C ASP A 232 -15.73 52.66 0.52
N ASP A 233 -15.07 52.31 1.64
CA ASP A 233 -14.09 53.16 2.32
C ASP A 233 -12.79 52.38 2.61
N GLU A 234 -11.74 52.65 1.83
CA GLU A 234 -10.44 51.98 2.01
C GLU A 234 -9.81 52.23 3.39
N ASN A 235 -10.08 53.36 4.04
CA ASN A 235 -9.51 53.64 5.36
C ASN A 235 -10.09 52.70 6.43
N SER A 236 -11.31 52.18 6.21
CA SER A 236 -11.93 51.21 7.12
C SER A 236 -11.15 49.90 7.21
N ILE A 237 -10.38 49.54 6.18
CA ILE A 237 -9.50 48.37 6.19
C ILE A 237 -8.34 48.60 7.15
N ASP A 238 -7.74 49.79 7.13
CA ASP A 238 -6.62 50.12 8.01
C ASP A 238 -7.09 50.23 9.48
N GLU A 239 -8.27 50.81 9.73
CA GLU A 239 -8.89 50.80 11.07
C GLU A 239 -9.18 49.37 11.57
N ALA A 240 -9.72 48.51 10.71
CA ALA A 240 -9.97 47.11 11.04
C ALA A 240 -8.67 46.32 11.29
N LEU A 241 -7.60 46.62 10.57
CA LEU A 241 -6.26 46.03 10.77
C LEU A 241 -5.63 46.46 12.10
N GLU A 242 -5.89 47.68 12.58
CA GLU A 242 -5.44 48.11 13.90
C GLU A 242 -6.15 47.30 15.00
N ILE A 243 -7.46 47.12 14.87
CA ILE A 243 -8.28 46.30 15.79
C ILE A 243 -7.80 44.84 15.81
N SER A 244 -7.55 44.24 14.64
CA SER A 244 -7.06 42.86 14.58
C SER A 244 -5.65 42.72 15.17
N ARG A 245 -4.74 43.66 14.86
CA ARG A 245 -3.37 43.66 15.38
C ARG A 245 -3.33 43.77 16.89
N GLU A 246 -4.16 44.64 17.48
CA GLU A 246 -4.26 44.76 18.94
C GLU A 246 -4.57 43.40 19.57
N PHE A 247 -5.59 42.70 19.07
CA PHE A 247 -5.97 41.39 19.59
C PHE A 247 -4.90 40.30 19.38
N LEU A 248 -4.33 40.21 18.18
CA LEU A 248 -3.34 39.18 17.80
C LEU A 248 -1.95 39.42 18.42
N SER A 249 -1.64 40.64 18.86
CA SER A 249 -0.36 40.97 19.51
C SER A 249 -0.21 40.41 20.93
N HIS A 250 -1.31 39.98 21.55
CA HIS A 250 -1.31 39.36 22.87
C HIS A 250 -0.72 37.95 22.79
N LYS A 251 0.38 37.71 23.51
CA LYS A 251 1.12 36.44 23.53
C LYS A 251 0.79 35.62 24.76
N ASN A 252 1.08 34.32 24.69
CA ASN A 252 0.98 33.45 25.85
C ASN A 252 1.90 33.90 26.99
N GLY A 253 1.50 33.61 28.23
CA GLY A 253 2.38 33.75 29.39
C GLY A 253 3.54 32.75 29.37
N GLY A 254 4.47 32.87 30.32
CA GLY A 254 5.64 31.98 30.44
C GLY A 254 5.34 30.54 30.89
N GLY A 255 4.07 30.11 30.92
CA GLY A 255 3.70 28.74 31.27
C GLY A 255 4.09 27.72 30.20
N THR A 256 4.18 26.45 30.58
CA THR A 256 4.40 25.34 29.64
C THR A 256 3.16 25.11 28.79
N HIS A 257 3.25 25.44 27.51
CA HIS A 257 2.24 25.14 26.49
C HIS A 257 2.75 24.01 25.60
N LEU A 258 1.84 23.15 25.11
CA LEU A 258 2.15 22.22 24.04
C LEU A 258 2.86 22.96 22.90
N ARG A 259 4.01 22.45 22.47
CA ARG A 259 4.74 22.94 21.31
C ARG A 259 4.32 22.14 20.09
N VAL A 260 3.76 22.82 19.12
CA VAL A 260 3.33 22.22 17.85
C VAL A 260 4.36 22.52 16.77
N THR A 261 4.99 21.49 16.23
CA THR A 261 5.87 21.60 15.06
C THR A 261 5.03 21.39 13.79
N ALA A 262 4.83 22.46 13.04
CA ALA A 262 4.14 22.42 11.76
C ALA A 262 5.11 22.03 10.64
N ILE A 263 4.72 21.08 9.79
CA ILE A 263 5.47 20.68 8.59
C ILE A 263 4.51 20.62 7.40
N GLY A 264 4.88 21.27 6.31
CA GLY A 264 4.12 21.20 5.07
C GLY A 264 4.24 19.81 4.47
N ASN A 265 3.15 19.23 3.99
CA ASN A 265 3.18 17.94 3.34
C ASN A 265 2.19 17.89 2.16
N CYS A 266 2.47 17.00 1.21
CA CYS A 266 1.63 16.77 0.05
C CYS A 266 1.56 15.28 -0.18
N HIS A 267 0.68 14.62 0.55
CA HIS A 267 0.34 13.23 0.28
C HIS A 267 -0.30 13.14 -1.12
N ILE A 268 0.29 12.34 -2.00
CA ILE A 268 -0.23 12.09 -3.35
C ILE A 268 -0.38 10.59 -3.50
N ASP A 269 -1.61 10.14 -3.70
CA ASP A 269 -1.87 8.74 -3.97
C ASP A 269 -1.28 8.38 -5.32
N THR A 270 -0.42 7.36 -5.30
CA THR A 270 0.31 6.95 -6.51
C THR A 270 -0.66 6.48 -7.60
N ALA A 271 -1.75 5.82 -7.19
CA ALA A 271 -2.93 5.58 -8.01
C ALA A 271 -4.12 5.24 -7.11
N TRP A 272 -5.19 6.04 -7.19
CA TRP A 272 -6.41 5.86 -6.40
C TRP A 272 -7.66 6.10 -7.26
N LEU A 273 -8.08 7.35 -7.39
CA LEU A 273 -9.21 7.76 -8.25
C LEU A 273 -8.76 8.31 -9.61
N TRP A 274 -7.50 8.05 -9.96
CA TRP A 274 -6.84 8.38 -11.22
C TRP A 274 -5.76 7.34 -11.54
N PRO A 275 -5.40 7.15 -12.82
CA PRO A 275 -4.34 6.24 -13.23
C PRO A 275 -2.94 6.76 -12.87
N PHE A 276 -1.96 5.86 -12.84
CA PHE A 276 -0.55 6.17 -12.50
C PHE A 276 0.03 7.31 -13.35
N ASP A 277 -0.36 7.38 -14.62
CA ASP A 277 0.09 8.42 -15.55
C ASP A 277 -0.39 9.84 -15.15
N GLU A 278 -1.54 9.97 -14.48
CA GLU A 278 -1.97 11.28 -13.97
C GLU A 278 -1.12 11.71 -12.77
N THR A 279 -0.71 10.76 -11.93
CA THR A 279 0.14 11.04 -10.77
C THR A 279 1.45 11.70 -11.18
N LYS A 280 2.08 11.26 -12.28
CA LYS A 280 3.31 11.89 -12.82
C LYS A 280 3.14 13.40 -13.00
N ARG A 281 1.97 13.84 -13.48
CA ARG A 281 1.63 15.27 -13.63
C ARG A 281 1.24 15.93 -12.31
N LYS A 282 0.51 15.23 -11.44
CA LYS A 282 0.14 15.70 -10.09
C LYS A 282 1.37 16.00 -9.23
N VAL A 283 2.41 15.16 -9.30
CA VAL A 283 3.70 15.38 -8.62
C VAL A 283 4.34 16.67 -9.12
N ALA A 284 4.48 16.82 -10.44
CA ALA A 284 5.10 18.01 -11.04
C ALA A 284 4.35 19.31 -10.69
N ARG A 285 3.02 19.34 -10.81
CA ARG A 285 2.21 20.54 -10.50
C ARG A 285 2.24 20.87 -9.01
N SER A 286 2.21 19.86 -8.15
CA SER A 286 2.23 20.06 -6.70
C SER A 286 3.59 20.61 -6.26
N TRP A 287 4.68 19.95 -6.66
CA TRP A 287 6.01 20.26 -6.13
C TRP A 287 6.63 21.52 -6.77
N SER A 288 6.30 21.84 -8.03
CA SER A 288 6.65 23.16 -8.60
C SER A 288 6.05 24.30 -7.78
N THR A 289 4.79 24.14 -7.37
CA THR A 289 4.13 25.12 -6.52
C THR A 289 4.79 25.25 -5.16
N GLN A 290 5.21 24.15 -4.55
CA GLN A 290 5.90 24.19 -3.26
C GLN A 290 7.27 24.85 -3.36
N VAL A 291 8.02 24.60 -4.44
CA VAL A 291 9.28 25.31 -4.75
C VAL A 291 9.02 26.81 -4.88
N GLY A 292 7.97 27.21 -5.60
CA GLY A 292 7.59 28.62 -5.70
C GLY A 292 7.26 29.26 -4.34
N LEU A 293 6.54 28.55 -3.47
CA LEU A 293 6.27 29.04 -2.11
C LEU A 293 7.53 29.18 -1.26
N MET A 294 8.53 28.30 -1.42
CA MET A 294 9.81 28.39 -0.70
C MET A 294 10.62 29.65 -1.07
N GLU A 295 10.41 30.21 -2.27
CA GLU A 295 11.00 31.49 -2.68
C GLU A 295 10.32 32.69 -2.01
N ILE A 296 9.06 32.55 -1.62
CA ILE A 296 8.25 33.61 -0.99
C ILE A 296 8.37 33.55 0.55
N TYR A 297 8.42 32.34 1.12
CA TYR A 297 8.45 32.09 2.57
C TYR A 297 9.73 31.34 2.94
N PRO A 298 10.81 32.04 3.34
CA PRO A 298 12.11 31.42 3.64
C PRO A 298 12.08 30.40 4.78
N GLU A 299 11.16 30.55 5.73
CA GLU A 299 10.96 29.63 6.86
C GLU A 299 10.23 28.34 6.49
N TYR A 300 9.64 28.28 5.28
CA TYR A 300 8.80 27.16 4.87
C TYR A 300 9.62 25.87 4.72
N LYS A 301 9.12 24.80 5.37
CA LYS A 301 9.61 23.44 5.23
C LYS A 301 8.50 22.52 4.72
N PHE A 302 8.88 21.63 3.81
CA PHE A 302 7.97 20.75 3.10
C PHE A 302 8.54 19.33 3.04
N ALA A 303 7.71 18.30 3.26
CA ALA A 303 8.11 16.90 3.24
C ALA A 303 7.29 16.06 2.24
N CYS A 304 7.97 15.13 1.56
CA CYS A 304 7.40 14.15 0.64
C CYS A 304 8.09 12.79 0.76
N SER A 305 7.33 11.71 0.63
CA SER A 305 7.72 10.36 1.07
C SER A 305 8.19 9.40 -0.03
N GLN A 306 7.50 9.34 -1.18
CA GLN A 306 7.61 8.22 -2.12
C GLN A 306 8.78 8.38 -3.10
N ALA A 307 9.82 7.54 -3.00
CA ALA A 307 10.96 7.58 -3.93
C ALA A 307 10.56 7.37 -5.40
N GLN A 308 9.54 6.54 -5.69
CA GLN A 308 9.01 6.34 -7.04
C GLN A 308 8.53 7.65 -7.69
N GLN A 309 7.92 8.56 -6.91
CA GLN A 309 7.45 9.85 -7.43
C GLN A 309 8.62 10.77 -7.76
N PHE A 310 9.70 10.74 -6.97
CA PHE A 310 10.93 11.45 -7.30
C PHE A 310 11.61 10.87 -8.55
N GLU A 311 11.61 9.54 -8.75
CA GLU A 311 12.16 8.91 -9.95
C GLU A 311 11.37 9.32 -11.21
N TRP A 312 10.03 9.34 -11.14
CA TRP A 312 9.21 9.86 -12.22
C TRP A 312 9.50 11.34 -12.49
N LEU A 313 9.63 12.15 -11.45
CA LEU A 313 9.97 13.56 -11.63
C LEU A 313 11.35 13.74 -12.27
N GLN A 314 12.35 12.96 -11.85
CA GLN A 314 13.69 12.99 -12.42
C GLN A 314 13.67 12.63 -13.92
N THR A 315 12.82 11.69 -14.31
CA THR A 315 12.71 11.21 -15.69
C THR A 315 11.92 12.18 -16.57
N TYR A 316 10.75 12.64 -16.13
CA TYR A 316 9.82 13.42 -16.96
C TYR A 316 9.97 14.95 -16.79
N TYR A 317 10.53 15.42 -15.67
CA TYR A 317 10.65 16.84 -15.35
C TYR A 317 12.03 17.19 -14.74
N PRO A 318 13.15 16.90 -15.44
CA PRO A 318 14.50 17.00 -14.88
C PRO A 318 14.87 18.42 -14.41
N ALA A 319 14.36 19.46 -15.07
CA ALA A 319 14.59 20.85 -14.66
C ALA A 319 13.98 21.17 -13.27
N LEU A 320 12.78 20.65 -12.99
CA LEU A 320 12.13 20.80 -11.69
C LEU A 320 12.84 19.95 -10.63
N PHE A 321 13.23 18.72 -10.96
CA PHE A 321 13.99 17.86 -10.05
C PHE A 321 15.30 18.53 -9.59
N LYS A 322 16.00 19.23 -10.49
CA LYS A 322 17.20 20.01 -10.14
C LYS A 322 16.91 21.10 -9.09
N LYS A 323 15.84 21.89 -9.28
CA LYS A 323 15.43 22.91 -8.30
C LYS A 323 15.08 22.29 -6.94
N ILE A 324 14.44 21.13 -6.94
CA ILE A 324 14.12 20.40 -5.70
C ILE A 324 15.40 19.96 -4.97
N LYS A 325 16.42 19.48 -5.70
CA LYS A 325 17.72 19.18 -5.10
C LYS A 325 18.37 20.41 -4.46
N GLU A 326 18.27 21.57 -5.12
CA GLU A 326 18.76 22.84 -4.56
C GLU A 326 17.99 23.21 -3.28
N LYS A 327 16.66 23.17 -3.30
CA LYS A 327 15.81 23.43 -2.11
C LYS A 327 15.97 22.41 -0.99
N SER A 328 16.37 21.18 -1.33
CA SER A 328 16.70 20.16 -0.35
C SER A 328 18.04 20.42 0.32
N ALA A 329 19.05 20.86 -0.44
CA ALA A 329 20.32 21.31 0.10
C ALA A 329 20.17 22.55 1.01
N ASP A 330 19.20 23.43 0.70
CA ASP A 330 18.82 24.57 1.56
C ASP A 330 18.05 24.17 2.83
N GLY A 331 17.64 22.90 2.97
CA GLY A 331 16.88 22.41 4.12
C GLY A 331 15.39 22.79 4.13
N GLN A 332 14.85 23.25 2.99
CA GLN A 332 13.42 23.59 2.83
C GLN A 332 12.61 22.40 2.29
N PHE A 333 13.15 21.64 1.34
CA PHE A 333 12.50 20.45 0.76
C PHE A 333 13.10 19.17 1.36
N LEU A 334 12.30 18.41 2.10
CA LEU A 334 12.74 17.30 2.94
C LEU A 334 12.23 15.95 2.39
N PRO A 335 13.07 15.18 1.67
CA PRO A 335 12.75 13.79 1.38
C PRO A 335 12.62 12.99 2.68
N ILE A 336 11.49 12.28 2.85
CA ILE A 336 11.18 11.50 4.07
C ILE A 336 10.69 10.09 3.69
N GLY A 337 10.39 9.24 4.68
CA GLY A 337 9.77 7.93 4.46
C GLY A 337 10.78 6.81 4.25
N GLY A 338 11.72 6.98 3.33
CA GLY A 338 12.76 5.98 3.07
C GLY A 338 12.27 4.70 2.38
N THR A 339 11.08 4.72 1.76
CA THR A 339 10.52 3.58 1.00
C THR A 339 10.28 3.93 -0.47
N TRP A 340 10.12 2.90 -1.31
CA TRP A 340 9.82 3.07 -2.73
C TRP A 340 8.46 3.75 -2.95
N VAL A 341 7.43 3.25 -2.29
CA VAL A 341 6.10 3.86 -2.20
C VAL A 341 5.59 3.88 -0.74
N GLU A 342 4.51 4.60 -0.47
CA GLU A 342 3.75 4.42 0.77
C GLU A 342 2.93 3.13 0.66
N MET A 343 3.49 2.04 1.17
CA MET A 343 3.01 0.68 0.95
C MET A 343 1.88 0.26 1.90
N ASP A 344 1.07 -0.71 1.48
CA ASP A 344 0.26 -1.50 2.41
C ASP A 344 1.17 -2.29 3.37
N CYS A 345 0.76 -2.41 4.63
CA CYS A 345 1.58 -3.03 5.68
C CYS A 345 1.00 -4.35 6.21
N ASN A 346 0.06 -4.98 5.49
CA ASN A 346 -0.52 -6.27 5.85
C ASN A 346 -0.26 -7.37 4.80
N ILE A 347 -0.45 -7.04 3.52
CA ILE A 347 -0.49 -8.00 2.40
C ILE A 347 0.90 -8.31 1.83
N PRO A 348 1.84 -7.35 1.64
CA PRO A 348 3.14 -7.67 1.05
C PRO A 348 3.95 -8.67 1.88
N SER A 349 4.83 -9.43 1.21
CA SER A 349 5.76 -10.31 1.90
C SER A 349 6.79 -9.53 2.75
N GLY A 350 7.43 -10.21 3.71
CA GLY A 350 8.51 -9.60 4.49
C GLY A 350 9.68 -9.17 3.63
N GLU A 351 10.00 -9.93 2.58
CA GLU A 351 11.05 -9.57 1.63
C GLU A 351 10.66 -8.31 0.84
N SER A 352 9.40 -8.17 0.44
CA SER A 352 8.89 -6.93 -0.17
C SER A 352 9.05 -5.72 0.74
N PHE A 353 8.80 -5.84 2.05
CA PHE A 353 9.11 -4.74 2.98
C PHE A 353 10.59 -4.38 2.95
N CYS A 354 11.49 -5.37 2.98
CA CYS A 354 12.91 -5.09 2.87
C CYS A 354 13.27 -4.42 1.54
N ARG A 355 12.65 -4.81 0.41
CA ARG A 355 12.86 -4.17 -0.90
C ARG A 355 12.33 -2.75 -0.96
N GLN A 356 11.19 -2.47 -0.34
CA GLN A 356 10.63 -1.12 -0.25
C GLN A 356 11.64 -0.17 0.39
N PHE A 357 12.23 -0.56 1.52
CA PHE A 357 13.30 0.21 2.16
C PHE A 357 14.58 0.24 1.33
N LEU A 358 15.01 -0.89 0.76
CA LEU A 358 16.24 -0.98 -0.02
C LEU A 358 16.23 -0.02 -1.21
N PHE A 359 15.18 -0.04 -2.03
CA PHE A 359 15.06 0.86 -3.19
C PHE A 359 14.82 2.32 -2.75
N GLY A 360 14.01 2.55 -1.72
CA GLY A 360 13.71 3.90 -1.21
C GLY A 360 14.94 4.61 -0.64
N GLN A 361 15.61 3.98 0.34
CA GLN A 361 16.80 4.55 0.98
C GLN A 361 17.94 4.75 -0.02
N ARG A 362 18.19 3.79 -0.92
CA ARG A 362 19.24 3.94 -1.94
C ARG A 362 18.95 5.08 -2.90
N PHE A 363 17.69 5.24 -3.32
CA PHE A 363 17.31 6.37 -4.18
C PHE A 363 17.59 7.72 -3.49
N PHE A 364 17.21 7.86 -2.21
CA PHE A 364 17.46 9.11 -1.48
C PHE A 364 18.94 9.36 -1.21
N GLU A 365 19.69 8.32 -0.84
CA GLU A 365 21.14 8.41 -0.63
C GLU A 365 21.86 8.84 -1.92
N GLN A 366 21.53 8.23 -3.06
CA GLN A 366 22.14 8.55 -4.36
C GLN A 366 21.80 9.96 -4.84
N ASN A 367 20.57 10.43 -4.62
CA ASN A 367 20.11 11.70 -5.19
C ASN A 367 20.24 12.90 -4.25
N PHE A 368 20.17 12.70 -2.93
CA PHE A 368 20.18 13.76 -1.90
C PHE A 368 21.30 13.60 -0.87
N GLY A 369 22.11 12.53 -0.95
CA GLY A 369 23.32 12.36 -0.15
C GLY A 369 23.10 11.88 1.28
N HIS A 370 21.88 11.49 1.64
CA HIS A 370 21.55 10.99 2.97
C HIS A 370 20.39 9.99 2.93
N ARG A 371 20.35 9.10 3.93
CA ARG A 371 19.23 8.18 4.18
C ARG A 371 18.22 8.82 5.13
N CYS A 372 16.94 8.50 4.95
CA CYS A 372 15.86 8.98 5.81
C CYS A 372 15.95 8.31 7.20
N LYS A 373 15.58 9.05 8.26
CA LYS A 373 15.52 8.54 9.65
C LYS A 373 14.11 8.17 10.11
N VAL A 374 13.09 8.68 9.41
CA VAL A 374 11.67 8.56 9.75
C VAL A 374 10.97 7.74 8.67
N PHE A 375 10.37 6.62 9.07
CA PHE A 375 9.42 5.89 8.23
C PHE A 375 8.07 6.61 8.27
N TRP A 376 7.48 6.89 7.10
CA TRP A 376 6.37 7.83 6.96
C TRP A 376 5.21 7.18 6.20
N LEU A 377 4.15 6.81 6.92
CA LEU A 377 2.94 6.20 6.37
C LEU A 377 1.68 6.80 7.01
N PRO A 378 1.28 8.02 6.62
CA PRO A 378 0.05 8.63 7.10
C PRO A 378 -1.18 7.76 6.79
N ASP A 379 -1.23 7.13 5.61
CA ASP A 379 -2.49 6.62 5.05
C ASP A 379 -2.67 5.10 4.95
N THR A 380 -1.71 4.31 5.43
CA THR A 380 -1.79 2.83 5.34
C THR A 380 -2.88 2.21 6.23
N PHE A 381 -3.54 1.15 5.76
CA PHE A 381 -4.67 0.50 6.44
C PHE A 381 -4.24 -0.60 7.45
N GLY A 382 -3.49 -0.21 8.48
CA GLY A 382 -3.02 -1.10 9.56
C GLY A 382 -1.58 -1.59 9.36
N TYR A 383 -0.93 -2.05 10.44
CA TYR A 383 0.53 -2.25 10.43
C TYR A 383 0.98 -3.57 11.07
N SER A 384 1.76 -4.33 10.30
CA SER A 384 2.37 -5.59 10.71
C SER A 384 3.29 -5.45 11.93
N ALA A 385 3.20 -6.42 12.83
CA ALA A 385 3.99 -6.51 14.05
C ALA A 385 5.50 -6.62 13.83
N GLN A 386 5.96 -6.97 12.63
CA GLN A 386 7.40 -7.15 12.36
C GLN A 386 8.11 -5.87 11.89
N LEU A 387 7.34 -4.86 11.48
CA LEU A 387 7.90 -3.62 10.93
C LEU A 387 8.92 -2.91 11.84
N PRO A 388 8.78 -2.84 13.17
CA PRO A 388 9.80 -2.21 14.02
C PRO A 388 11.21 -2.75 13.79
N GLN A 389 11.36 -4.07 13.62
CA GLN A 389 12.65 -4.69 13.35
C GLN A 389 13.18 -4.31 11.97
N ILE A 390 12.32 -4.33 10.95
CA ILE A 390 12.68 -4.02 9.56
C ILE A 390 13.05 -2.53 9.42
N ILE A 391 12.29 -1.62 10.05
CA ILE A 391 12.57 -0.18 10.11
C ILE A 391 13.98 0.05 10.69
N ARG A 392 14.31 -0.62 11.81
CA ARG A 392 15.65 -0.55 12.41
C ARG A 392 16.73 -1.16 11.49
N GLY A 393 16.41 -2.27 10.82
CA GLY A 393 17.28 -2.91 9.83
C GLY A 393 17.57 -2.03 8.62
N ALA A 394 16.66 -1.12 8.27
CA ALA A 394 16.82 -0.13 7.21
C ALA A 394 17.54 1.17 7.68
N GLY A 395 17.98 1.22 8.94
CA GLY A 395 18.66 2.38 9.53
C GLY A 395 17.76 3.51 10.01
N LEU A 396 16.43 3.35 9.94
CA LEU A 396 15.47 4.32 10.46
C LEU A 396 15.25 4.10 11.96
N LYS A 397 14.90 5.18 12.67
CA LYS A 397 14.68 5.16 14.14
C LYS A 397 13.24 5.48 14.53
N TYR A 398 12.55 6.23 13.67
CA TYR A 398 11.27 6.85 13.97
C TYR A 398 10.19 6.37 13.00
N PHE A 399 8.94 6.41 13.44
CA PHE A 399 7.77 6.03 12.63
C PHE A 399 6.65 7.03 12.79
N PHE A 400 6.16 7.58 11.68
CA PHE A 400 4.99 8.46 11.65
C PHE A 400 3.81 7.78 10.97
N THR A 401 2.62 7.92 11.55
CA THR A 401 1.37 7.43 10.97
C THR A 401 0.14 8.22 11.39
N GLN A 402 -1.00 8.09 10.69
CA GLN A 402 -2.23 8.80 11.03
C GLN A 402 -3.51 7.93 11.06
N LYS A 403 -3.66 6.93 10.19
CA LYS A 403 -4.94 6.18 10.06
C LYS A 403 -5.49 5.57 11.34
N LEU A 404 -4.66 5.20 12.32
CA LEU A 404 -5.16 4.64 13.60
C LEU A 404 -6.10 5.60 14.37
N SER A 405 -6.07 6.90 14.05
CA SER A 405 -7.05 7.87 14.60
C SER A 405 -8.47 7.68 14.05
N TRP A 406 -8.64 6.92 12.96
CA TRP A 406 -9.94 6.67 12.31
C TRP A 406 -10.61 5.38 12.76
N ASN A 407 -10.06 4.70 13.78
CA ASN A 407 -10.72 3.53 14.36
C ASN A 407 -12.15 3.89 14.79
N ASN A 408 -13.13 3.17 14.25
CA ASN A 408 -14.55 3.44 14.50
C ASN A 408 -15.10 2.72 15.74
N ILE A 409 -14.36 1.77 16.33
CA ILE A 409 -14.75 1.04 17.55
C ILE A 409 -13.96 1.56 18.77
N ASN A 410 -12.62 1.52 18.73
CA ASN A 410 -11.76 1.96 19.84
C ASN A 410 -10.85 3.12 19.44
N SER A 411 -10.90 4.22 20.21
CA SER A 411 -9.87 5.26 20.09
C SER A 411 -8.51 4.68 20.54
N PHE A 412 -7.50 4.74 19.66
CA PHE A 412 -6.17 4.21 19.97
C PHE A 412 -5.58 4.94 21.20
N PRO A 413 -5.01 4.25 22.21
CA PRO A 413 -4.76 4.87 23.51
C PRO A 413 -3.64 5.91 23.52
N ASN A 414 -2.73 5.91 22.54
CA ASN A 414 -1.53 6.74 22.56
C ASN A 414 -1.43 7.63 21.30
N THR A 415 -0.56 8.62 21.36
CA THR A 415 -0.18 9.54 20.26
C THR A 415 1.33 9.59 20.05
N THR A 416 2.12 9.44 21.13
CA THR A 416 3.59 9.34 21.11
C THR A 416 3.99 8.15 21.98
N PHE A 417 4.57 7.11 21.40
CA PHE A 417 4.84 5.86 22.11
C PHE A 417 5.97 5.06 21.46
N TYR A 418 6.50 4.07 22.17
CA TYR A 418 7.39 3.07 21.58
C TYR A 418 6.60 1.92 20.98
N TRP A 419 6.68 1.75 19.67
CA TRP A 419 6.16 0.56 19.00
C TRP A 419 7.19 -0.56 19.03
N ILE A 420 6.82 -1.69 19.62
CA ILE A 420 7.67 -2.85 19.85
C ILE A 420 7.25 -3.99 18.90
N GLY A 421 8.21 -4.46 18.10
CA GLY A 421 7.99 -5.57 17.18
C GLY A 421 8.00 -6.94 17.86
N LEU A 422 7.84 -8.00 17.06
CA LEU A 422 7.77 -9.38 17.59
C LEU A 422 9.04 -9.79 18.34
N ASP A 423 10.22 -9.40 17.86
CA ASP A 423 11.53 -9.70 18.46
C ASP A 423 11.90 -8.79 19.65
N GLY A 424 11.10 -7.75 19.90
CA GLY A 424 11.39 -6.73 20.90
C GLY A 424 12.14 -5.50 20.38
N SER A 425 12.45 -5.42 19.08
CA SER A 425 12.94 -4.19 18.46
C SER A 425 11.94 -3.06 18.65
N LYS A 426 12.41 -1.83 18.90
CA LYS A 426 11.57 -0.67 19.20
C LYS A 426 11.80 0.47 18.22
N VAL A 427 10.73 1.15 17.83
CA VAL A 427 10.75 2.41 17.07
C VAL A 427 9.90 3.45 17.80
N LEU A 428 10.37 4.70 17.84
CA LEU A 428 9.60 5.78 18.44
C LEU A 428 8.55 6.25 17.43
N THR A 429 7.29 6.19 17.83
CA THR A 429 6.14 6.39 16.95
C THR A 429 5.33 7.61 17.36
N HIS A 430 4.89 8.39 16.37
CA HIS A 430 3.99 9.52 16.58
C HIS A 430 2.81 9.55 15.59
N MET A 431 1.67 10.02 16.07
CA MET A 431 0.47 10.35 15.29
C MET A 431 0.05 11.80 15.57
N CYS A 432 -0.40 12.54 14.56
CA CYS A 432 -0.87 13.91 14.77
C CYS A 432 -2.10 13.91 15.67
N PRO A 433 -2.06 14.62 16.81
CA PRO A 433 -3.23 14.76 17.66
C PRO A 433 -4.38 15.53 17.00
N ALA A 434 -4.11 16.33 15.96
CA ALA A 434 -5.15 16.96 15.14
C ALA A 434 -6.04 15.97 14.35
N GLU A 435 -5.71 14.67 14.37
CA GLU A 435 -6.44 13.59 13.70
C GLU A 435 -6.50 13.69 12.18
N THR A 436 -5.54 14.39 11.57
CA THR A 436 -5.41 14.58 10.12
C THR A 436 -3.96 14.83 9.69
N TYR A 437 -3.64 14.47 8.45
CA TYR A 437 -2.40 14.86 7.76
C TYR A 437 -2.64 15.95 6.70
N VAL A 438 -3.89 16.44 6.55
CA VAL A 438 -4.27 17.51 5.61
C VAL A 438 -4.78 18.76 6.34
N ALA A 439 -4.09 19.14 7.43
CA ALA A 439 -4.50 20.27 8.26
C ALA A 439 -4.48 21.59 7.47
N GLN A 440 -5.40 22.48 7.81
CA GLN A 440 -5.56 23.81 7.20
C GLN A 440 -4.90 24.91 8.02
N CYS A 441 -4.19 24.60 9.10
CA CYS A 441 -3.60 25.57 10.03
C CYS A 441 -4.65 26.51 10.65
N ARG A 442 -5.80 25.98 11.09
CA ARG A 442 -6.84 26.77 11.78
C ARG A 442 -6.72 26.66 13.30
N PRO A 443 -7.14 27.67 14.08
CA PRO A 443 -7.17 27.61 15.55
C PRO A 443 -7.81 26.34 16.13
N GLY A 444 -8.92 25.86 15.54
CA GLY A 444 -9.59 24.64 15.99
C GLY A 444 -8.77 23.35 15.81
N GLU A 445 -7.82 23.30 14.87
CA GLU A 445 -6.88 22.17 14.74
C GLU A 445 -5.82 22.20 15.85
N LEU A 446 -5.35 23.38 16.23
CA LEU A 446 -4.40 23.54 17.33
C LEU A 446 -5.02 23.19 18.68
N ILE A 447 -6.28 23.57 18.89
CA ILE A 447 -7.05 23.20 20.09
C ILE A 447 -7.23 21.68 20.13
N ARG A 448 -7.64 21.06 19.01
CA ARG A 448 -7.70 19.60 18.89
C ARG A 448 -6.35 18.95 19.16
N SER A 449 -5.25 19.53 18.69
CA SER A 449 -3.91 19.00 19.00
C SER A 449 -3.63 18.97 20.50
N VAL A 450 -4.09 19.97 21.25
CA VAL A 450 -4.00 19.98 22.71
C VAL A 450 -4.97 18.98 23.32
N GLU A 451 -6.22 18.90 22.88
CA GLU A 451 -7.25 18.05 23.47
C GLU A 451 -6.94 16.56 23.28
N ASN A 452 -6.57 16.17 22.05
CA ASN A 452 -6.39 14.79 21.61
C ASN A 452 -4.97 14.24 21.81
N HIS A 453 -4.02 15.03 22.31
CA HIS A 453 -2.70 14.48 22.65
C HIS A 453 -2.85 13.53 23.84
N LYS A 454 -2.63 12.23 23.66
CA LYS A 454 -2.97 11.23 24.70
C LYS A 454 -1.88 11.07 25.75
N ASP A 455 -0.65 11.44 25.40
CA ASP A 455 0.55 11.25 26.23
C ASP A 455 1.08 12.57 26.82
N LYS A 456 0.19 13.54 27.10
CA LYS A 456 0.55 14.88 27.64
C LYS A 456 1.34 14.82 28.95
N GLU A 457 1.24 13.72 29.68
CA GLU A 457 1.98 13.49 30.92
C GLU A 457 3.48 13.22 30.68
N PHE A 458 3.85 12.77 29.47
CA PHE A 458 5.23 12.40 29.10
C PHE A 458 5.82 13.29 28.01
N SER A 459 4.99 13.92 27.17
CA SER A 459 5.43 14.73 26.03
C SER A 459 4.64 16.03 25.92
N ASP A 460 5.35 17.13 25.71
CA ASP A 460 4.81 18.45 25.38
C ASP A 460 5.08 18.85 23.91
N GLU A 461 5.46 17.89 23.07
CA GLU A 461 5.73 18.07 21.64
C GLU A 461 4.65 17.36 20.80
N ALA A 462 4.13 18.05 19.76
CA ALA A 462 3.21 17.47 18.78
C ALA A 462 3.56 17.90 17.34
N LEU A 463 3.27 17.05 16.35
CA LEU A 463 3.30 17.43 14.94
C LEU A 463 1.95 17.99 14.47
N LEU A 464 2.02 18.93 13.53
CA LEU A 464 0.90 19.37 12.70
C LEU A 464 1.30 19.26 11.23
N LEU A 465 0.75 18.27 10.54
CA LEU A 465 0.94 18.08 9.12
C LEU A 465 -0.11 18.91 8.38
N PHE A 466 0.35 19.94 7.66
CA PHE A 466 -0.55 20.82 6.92
C PHE A 466 -0.32 20.73 5.42
N GLY A 467 -1.38 20.99 4.66
CA GLY A 467 -1.38 20.92 3.21
C GLY A 467 -2.59 20.15 2.67
N ASN A 468 -2.84 20.33 1.38
CA ASN A 468 -3.80 19.49 0.67
C ASN A 468 -3.13 18.19 0.24
N GLY A 469 -3.81 17.07 0.44
CA GLY A 469 -3.31 15.71 0.22
C GLY A 469 -4.28 14.85 -0.58
N ASP A 470 -4.05 13.55 -0.55
CA ASP A 470 -4.68 12.44 -1.30
C ASP A 470 -4.55 12.61 -2.83
N GLY A 471 -5.02 13.73 -3.39
CA GLY A 471 -4.84 14.11 -4.79
C GLY A 471 -3.69 15.07 -5.10
N GLY A 472 -2.97 15.55 -4.08
CA GLY A 472 -1.89 16.52 -4.18
C GLY A 472 -2.27 17.97 -3.89
N GLY A 473 -1.59 18.92 -4.55
CA GLY A 473 -1.76 20.37 -4.36
C GLY A 473 -0.88 20.96 -3.24
N GLY A 474 -0.67 20.22 -2.15
CA GLY A 474 0.19 20.61 -1.03
C GLY A 474 -0.27 21.88 -0.31
N PRO A 475 0.60 22.50 0.52
CA PRO A 475 0.25 23.73 1.23
C PRO A 475 -0.08 24.92 0.34
N LEU A 476 -1.08 25.70 0.76
CA LEU A 476 -1.44 26.98 0.17
C LEU A 476 -0.68 28.13 0.84
N ALA A 477 -0.49 29.24 0.13
CA ALA A 477 0.05 30.48 0.73
C ALA A 477 -0.78 30.93 1.95
N SER A 478 -2.10 30.78 1.90
CA SER A 478 -3.00 31.13 3.01
C SER A 478 -2.75 30.32 4.28
N MET A 479 -2.24 29.08 4.18
CA MET A 479 -1.87 28.27 5.35
C MET A 479 -0.59 28.81 6.00
N LEU A 480 0.38 29.26 5.19
CA LEU A 480 1.63 29.87 5.69
C LEU A 480 1.34 31.23 6.34
N GLU A 481 0.47 32.05 5.74
CA GLU A 481 -0.02 33.29 6.32
C GLU A 481 -0.73 33.05 7.67
N ARG A 482 -1.52 31.98 7.78
CA ARG A 482 -2.14 31.57 9.05
C ARG A 482 -1.09 31.16 10.08
N LEU A 483 -0.13 30.31 9.73
CA LEU A 483 0.93 29.86 10.63
C LEU A 483 1.80 31.03 11.15
N HIS A 484 2.10 32.02 10.29
CA HIS A 484 2.84 33.21 10.69
C HIS A 484 2.15 33.96 11.84
N ARG A 485 0.82 34.07 11.77
CA ARG A 485 0.00 34.71 12.80
C ARG A 485 -0.11 33.84 14.05
N LEU A 486 -0.31 32.53 13.87
CA LEU A 486 -0.53 31.55 14.95
C LEU A 486 0.71 31.21 15.79
N LYS A 487 1.87 31.77 15.46
CA LYS A 487 3.15 31.44 16.10
C LYS A 487 3.10 31.48 17.63
N ASP A 488 2.56 32.56 18.20
CA ASP A 488 2.40 32.75 19.64
C ASP A 488 1.27 33.74 19.94
N ILE A 489 0.04 33.24 20.00
CA ILE A 489 -1.16 34.02 20.33
C ILE A 489 -1.75 33.49 21.64
N ASP A 490 -2.10 34.40 22.55
CA ASP A 490 -2.81 34.09 23.79
C ASP A 490 -4.09 33.25 23.53
N GLY A 491 -4.20 32.13 24.23
CA GLY A 491 -5.31 31.18 24.14
C GLY A 491 -5.10 30.00 23.18
N LEU A 492 -3.97 29.91 22.49
CA LEU A 492 -3.61 28.80 21.60
C LEU A 492 -2.21 28.25 21.96
N PRO A 493 -1.89 26.97 21.66
CA PRO A 493 -0.54 26.44 21.81
C PRO A 493 0.45 27.16 20.88
N LYS A 494 1.74 27.10 21.22
CA LYS A 494 2.79 27.70 20.37
C LYS A 494 3.03 26.83 19.16
N VAL A 495 3.14 27.46 17.99
CA VAL A 495 3.33 26.77 16.71
C VAL A 495 4.57 27.29 16.01
N GLU A 496 5.40 26.38 15.52
CA GLU A 496 6.59 26.73 14.75
C GLU A 496 6.72 25.81 13.53
N ILE A 497 7.08 26.38 12.37
CA ILE A 497 7.45 25.58 11.21
C ILE A 497 8.82 24.95 11.48
N GLY A 498 8.92 23.63 11.35
CA GLY A 498 10.13 22.88 11.72
C GLY A 498 10.31 21.59 10.93
N SER A 499 11.45 20.93 11.10
CA SER A 499 11.68 19.61 10.48
C SER A 499 11.14 18.50 11.37
N VAL A 500 10.78 17.38 10.74
CA VAL A 500 10.31 16.18 11.44
C VAL A 500 11.44 15.54 12.25
N ASP A 501 12.68 15.58 11.74
CA ASP A 501 13.87 15.13 12.45
C ASP A 501 14.07 15.90 13.77
N ASP A 502 14.02 17.23 13.74
CA ASP A 502 14.17 18.07 14.94
C ASP A 502 13.07 17.78 15.97
N PHE A 503 11.86 17.48 15.52
CA PHE A 503 10.74 17.09 16.39
C PHE A 503 11.07 15.78 17.12
N TYR A 504 11.41 14.72 16.39
CA TYR A 504 11.71 13.42 17.00
C TYR A 504 12.94 13.47 17.92
N GLU A 505 13.97 14.25 17.58
CA GLU A 505 15.13 14.44 18.46
C GLU A 505 14.77 15.09 19.79
N ARG A 506 13.75 15.96 19.83
CA ARG A 506 13.26 16.55 21.09
C ARG A 506 12.42 15.57 21.89
N VAL A 507 11.53 14.83 21.23
CA VAL A 507 10.74 13.76 21.86
C VAL A 507 11.67 12.69 22.45
N GLU A 508 12.67 12.25 21.69
CA GLU A 508 13.62 11.20 22.12
C GLU A 508 14.40 11.61 23.38
N ARG A 509 14.76 12.89 23.55
CA ARG A 509 15.47 13.37 24.75
C ARG A 509 14.70 13.17 26.05
N ASN A 510 13.37 13.20 26.00
CA ASN A 510 12.48 13.04 27.15
C ASN A 510 11.66 11.73 27.09
N SER A 511 12.10 10.75 26.29
CA SER A 511 11.32 9.56 25.96
C SER A 511 11.33 8.44 27.00
N SER A 512 12.10 8.57 28.09
CA SER A 512 12.34 7.47 29.04
C SER A 512 11.10 6.93 29.73
N GLU A 513 10.04 7.75 29.81
CA GLU A 513 8.77 7.40 30.46
C GLU A 513 7.64 7.12 29.46
N LEU A 514 7.91 7.16 28.14
CA LEU A 514 6.88 6.89 27.14
C LEU A 514 6.37 5.45 27.22
N VAL A 515 5.06 5.32 27.08
CA VAL A 515 4.36 4.04 27.00
C VAL A 515 4.79 3.24 25.77
N SER A 516 4.54 1.93 25.81
CA SER A 516 4.90 1.02 24.74
C SER A 516 3.68 0.26 24.22
N TRP A 517 3.64 0.01 22.91
CA TRP A 517 2.69 -0.87 22.27
C TRP A 517 3.44 -2.04 21.64
N LYS A 518 3.13 -3.29 22.01
CA LYS A 518 3.80 -4.48 21.47
C LYS A 518 2.89 -5.23 20.51
N GLY A 519 3.43 -5.57 19.34
CA GLY A 519 2.74 -6.36 18.31
C GLY A 519 2.13 -5.51 17.21
N GLU A 520 1.07 -6.03 16.59
CA GLU A 520 0.40 -5.35 15.47
C GLU A 520 -0.27 -4.05 15.92
N LEU A 521 -0.26 -3.03 15.05
CA LEU A 521 -1.12 -1.87 15.17
C LEU A 521 -2.35 -2.13 14.30
N TYR A 522 -3.31 -2.84 14.88
CA TYR A 522 -4.53 -3.26 14.18
C TYR A 522 -5.42 -2.03 13.89
N PHE A 523 -5.71 -1.80 12.60
CA PHE A 523 -6.60 -0.75 12.16
C PHE A 523 -8.03 -1.27 12.11
N GLU A 524 -8.92 -0.62 12.85
CA GLU A 524 -10.28 -1.11 13.10
C GLU A 524 -11.29 -0.64 12.03
N LEU A 525 -10.82 -0.36 10.83
CA LEU A 525 -11.60 0.08 9.67
C LEU A 525 -10.96 -0.50 8.39
N HIS A 526 -11.64 -0.43 7.24
CA HIS A 526 -11.14 -0.90 5.95
C HIS A 526 -10.78 -2.40 5.88
N ARG A 527 -11.41 -3.24 6.71
CA ARG A 527 -11.13 -4.70 6.77
C ARG A 527 -11.48 -5.47 5.49
N GLY A 528 -12.34 -4.89 4.67
CA GLY A 528 -12.76 -5.46 3.41
C GLY A 528 -11.64 -5.52 2.36
N THR A 529 -10.62 -4.67 2.54
CA THR A 529 -9.43 -4.59 1.68
C THR A 529 -8.59 -5.87 1.64
N TYR A 530 -8.70 -6.74 2.64
CA TYR A 530 -8.03 -8.04 2.63
C TYR A 530 -8.56 -8.98 1.54
N THR A 531 -9.75 -8.70 1.01
CA THR A 531 -10.45 -9.59 0.05
C THR A 531 -10.82 -8.93 -1.27
N SER A 532 -11.24 -7.67 -1.29
CA SER A 532 -11.60 -6.95 -2.53
C SER A 532 -10.47 -7.02 -3.56
N GLN A 533 -10.75 -7.11 -4.85
CA GLN A 533 -9.73 -7.27 -5.91
C GLN A 533 -8.85 -8.52 -5.69
N GLY A 534 -9.45 -9.69 -5.60
CA GLY A 534 -8.73 -10.96 -5.38
C GLY A 534 -7.63 -11.25 -6.42
N LYS A 535 -7.76 -10.71 -7.65
CA LYS A 535 -6.75 -10.84 -8.71
C LYS A 535 -5.45 -10.08 -8.39
N ILE A 536 -5.53 -8.83 -7.91
CA ILE A 536 -4.32 -8.04 -7.58
C ILE A 536 -3.51 -8.74 -6.46
N LYS A 537 -4.21 -9.29 -5.45
CA LYS A 537 -3.59 -10.06 -4.35
C LYS A 537 -2.88 -11.31 -4.87
N ARG A 538 -3.51 -12.03 -5.81
CA ARG A 538 -2.92 -13.22 -6.46
C ARG A 538 -1.68 -12.83 -7.25
N TYR A 539 -1.76 -11.81 -8.10
CA TYR A 539 -0.61 -11.34 -8.87
C TYR A 539 0.55 -10.90 -7.98
N ASN A 540 0.27 -10.19 -6.88
CA ASN A 540 1.31 -9.82 -5.92
C ASN A 540 2.04 -11.05 -5.38
N ARG A 541 1.31 -12.01 -4.78
CA ARG A 541 1.95 -13.18 -4.15
C ARG A 541 2.68 -14.06 -5.16
N LYS A 542 2.10 -14.29 -6.35
CA LYS A 542 2.75 -15.10 -7.38
C LYS A 542 3.99 -14.40 -7.93
N SER A 543 3.97 -13.08 -8.07
CA SER A 543 5.13 -12.29 -8.50
C SER A 543 6.25 -12.28 -7.45
N GLU A 544 5.92 -12.12 -6.17
CA GLU A 544 6.89 -12.18 -5.06
C GLU A 544 7.63 -13.53 -5.05
N LEU A 545 6.90 -14.64 -5.15
CA LEU A 545 7.48 -15.98 -5.16
C LEU A 545 8.27 -16.26 -6.45
N LEU A 546 7.77 -15.79 -7.60
CA LEU A 546 8.47 -15.92 -8.88
C LEU A 546 9.80 -15.18 -8.84
N LEU A 547 9.84 -13.92 -8.41
CA LEU A 547 11.08 -13.14 -8.35
C LEU A 547 12.05 -13.72 -7.33
N ARG A 548 11.57 -14.21 -6.18
CA ARG A 548 12.40 -14.93 -5.21
C ARG A 548 13.07 -16.15 -5.84
N ASP A 549 12.32 -16.98 -6.58
CA ASP A 549 12.88 -18.14 -7.28
C ASP A 549 13.86 -17.72 -8.38
N VAL A 550 13.56 -16.66 -9.15
CA VAL A 550 14.44 -16.15 -10.22
C VAL A 550 15.77 -15.67 -9.65
N GLU A 551 15.77 -14.90 -8.56
CA GLU A 551 16.99 -14.39 -7.94
C GLU A 551 17.85 -15.50 -7.38
N LEU A 552 17.23 -16.46 -6.70
CA LEU A 552 17.91 -17.64 -6.16
C LEU A 552 18.56 -18.45 -7.28
N LEU A 553 17.79 -18.78 -8.33
CA LEU A 553 18.28 -19.59 -9.44
C LEU A 553 19.33 -18.84 -10.25
N SER A 554 19.14 -17.55 -10.51
CA SER A 554 20.10 -16.72 -11.23
C SER A 554 21.40 -16.55 -10.44
N THR A 555 21.30 -16.44 -9.11
CA THR A 555 22.46 -16.43 -8.22
C THR A 555 23.25 -17.73 -8.38
N PHE A 556 22.62 -18.89 -8.31
CA PHE A 556 23.33 -20.17 -8.49
C PHE A 556 23.83 -20.41 -9.92
N ALA A 557 23.06 -19.99 -10.94
CA ALA A 557 23.44 -20.10 -12.34
C ALA A 557 24.69 -19.27 -12.65
N SER A 558 24.82 -18.08 -12.06
CA SER A 558 26.00 -17.21 -12.20
C SER A 558 27.28 -17.80 -11.62
N GLN A 559 27.17 -18.81 -10.75
CA GLN A 559 28.31 -19.53 -10.18
C GLN A 559 28.70 -20.77 -10.98
N SER A 560 28.07 -21.02 -12.13
CA SER A 560 28.40 -22.16 -12.99
C SER A 560 29.57 -21.82 -13.93
N ASP A 561 30.36 -22.82 -14.32
CA ASP A 561 31.49 -22.66 -15.26
C ASP A 561 31.05 -22.31 -16.70
N GLN A 562 29.76 -22.06 -16.96
CA GLN A 562 29.24 -21.73 -18.28
C GLN A 562 29.45 -20.25 -18.61
N LYS A 563 30.06 -19.96 -19.77
CA LYS A 563 30.22 -18.58 -20.27
C LYS A 563 28.86 -17.91 -20.48
N ASN A 564 28.74 -16.63 -20.10
CA ASN A 564 27.59 -15.74 -20.31
C ASN A 564 26.34 -15.99 -19.43
N CYS A 565 26.52 -16.40 -18.17
CA CYS A 565 25.41 -16.56 -17.21
C CYS A 565 25.39 -15.43 -16.16
N ASP A 566 25.41 -14.17 -16.62
CA ASP A 566 25.45 -13.01 -15.71
C ASP A 566 24.14 -12.86 -14.93
N TYR A 567 24.23 -12.39 -13.68
CA TYR A 567 23.05 -12.07 -12.88
C TYR A 567 22.29 -10.89 -13.49
N PRO A 568 21.00 -11.02 -13.83
CA PRO A 568 20.26 -10.03 -14.61
C PRO A 568 19.77 -8.85 -13.75
N LYS A 569 20.72 -8.14 -13.10
CA LYS A 569 20.43 -7.13 -12.07
C LYS A 569 19.46 -6.05 -12.54
N ASP A 570 19.78 -5.32 -13.62
CA ASP A 570 18.95 -4.20 -14.07
C ASP A 570 17.51 -4.63 -14.43
N THR A 571 17.37 -5.84 -14.97
CA THR A 571 16.05 -6.39 -15.29
C THR A 571 15.30 -6.71 -14.01
N LEU A 572 15.93 -7.41 -13.06
CA LEU A 572 15.34 -7.75 -11.76
C LEU A 572 14.93 -6.51 -10.96
N ASP A 573 15.78 -5.48 -10.92
CA ASP A 573 15.47 -4.22 -10.25
C ASP A 573 14.22 -3.57 -10.86
N GLY A 574 14.11 -3.56 -12.19
CA GLY A 574 12.91 -3.09 -12.89
C GLY A 574 11.65 -3.91 -12.57
N LEU A 575 11.77 -5.24 -12.52
CA LEU A 575 10.63 -6.12 -12.17
C LEU A 575 10.19 -5.93 -10.71
N TRP A 576 11.14 -5.81 -9.77
CA TRP A 576 10.84 -5.51 -8.38
C TRP A 576 10.15 -4.16 -8.23
N LYS A 577 10.65 -3.11 -8.90
CA LYS A 577 9.99 -1.80 -8.88
C LYS A 577 8.53 -1.87 -9.35
N TYR A 578 8.20 -2.70 -10.34
CA TYR A 578 6.80 -2.94 -10.74
C TYR A 578 5.97 -3.64 -9.67
N VAL A 579 6.52 -4.67 -9.00
CA VAL A 579 5.83 -5.31 -7.86
C VAL A 579 5.59 -4.28 -6.76
N LEU A 580 6.64 -3.57 -6.33
CA LEU A 580 6.57 -2.59 -5.25
C LEU A 580 5.65 -1.41 -5.55
N LEU A 581 5.61 -0.95 -6.80
CA LEU A 581 4.69 0.10 -7.25
C LEU A 581 3.23 -0.31 -7.00
N ASN A 582 2.88 -1.55 -7.32
CA ASN A 582 1.53 -2.08 -7.13
C ASN A 582 1.23 -2.47 -5.68
N GLN A 583 2.21 -2.40 -4.77
CA GLN A 583 2.03 -2.57 -3.32
C GLN A 583 1.63 -1.28 -2.60
N PHE A 584 1.37 -0.20 -3.35
CA PHE A 584 0.81 1.05 -2.82
C PHE A 584 -0.49 0.78 -2.04
N HIS A 585 -0.71 1.55 -0.96
CA HIS A 585 -1.78 1.29 0.01
C HIS A 585 -3.21 1.45 -0.52
N ASP A 586 -3.42 1.99 -1.73
CA ASP A 586 -4.74 1.89 -2.39
C ASP A 586 -4.82 0.85 -3.52
N VAL A 587 -3.69 0.56 -4.16
CA VAL A 587 -3.67 -0.38 -5.30
C VAL A 587 -3.78 -1.82 -4.80
N LEU A 588 -2.87 -2.24 -3.91
CA LEU A 588 -2.85 -3.62 -3.43
C LEU A 588 -4.07 -3.94 -2.55
N PRO A 589 -4.53 -3.05 -1.65
CA PRO A 589 -5.74 -3.24 -0.84
C PRO A 589 -7.03 -3.26 -1.65
N GLY A 590 -7.00 -2.84 -2.92
CA GLY A 590 -8.13 -3.01 -3.83
C GLY A 590 -9.16 -1.89 -3.72
N SER A 591 -8.68 -0.65 -3.53
CA SER A 591 -9.46 0.56 -3.28
C SER A 591 -9.38 1.64 -4.38
N SER A 592 -8.84 1.33 -5.55
CA SER A 592 -8.73 2.24 -6.71
C SER A 592 -9.81 2.00 -7.79
N ILE A 593 -9.98 2.94 -8.72
CA ILE A 593 -10.90 2.82 -9.87
C ILE A 593 -10.46 1.72 -10.86
N GLU A 594 -11.39 1.24 -11.69
CA GLU A 594 -11.17 0.14 -12.66
C GLU A 594 -9.90 0.34 -13.53
N SER A 595 -9.66 1.57 -14.02
CA SER A 595 -8.50 1.86 -14.86
C SER A 595 -7.16 1.59 -14.19
N VAL A 596 -7.07 1.75 -12.86
CA VAL A 596 -5.85 1.45 -12.10
C VAL A 596 -5.54 -0.04 -12.13
N TYR A 597 -6.56 -0.90 -12.04
CA TYR A 597 -6.34 -2.34 -12.16
C TYR A 597 -6.05 -2.77 -13.59
N VAL A 598 -6.65 -2.12 -14.58
CA VAL A 598 -6.31 -2.32 -15.99
C VAL A 598 -4.84 -1.96 -16.27
N ASP A 599 -4.28 -0.94 -15.62
CA ASP A 599 -2.84 -0.63 -15.69
C ASP A 599 -1.99 -1.71 -14.97
N ALA A 600 -2.48 -2.21 -13.83
CA ALA A 600 -1.75 -3.17 -12.99
C ALA A 600 -1.70 -4.59 -13.59
N TYR A 601 -2.83 -5.10 -14.09
CA TYR A 601 -2.99 -6.40 -14.76
C TYR A 601 -4.08 -6.31 -15.84
N LYS A 602 -3.93 -6.99 -16.97
CA LYS A 602 -4.91 -6.88 -18.05
C LYS A 602 -6.25 -7.49 -17.64
N CYS A 603 -7.34 -6.73 -17.82
CA CYS A 603 -8.69 -7.25 -17.65
C CYS A 603 -9.20 -7.80 -18.99
N GLU A 604 -9.66 -9.06 -19.03
CA GLU A 604 -10.27 -9.68 -20.23
C GLU A 604 -11.54 -8.95 -20.71
N LEU A 605 -12.17 -8.14 -19.85
CA LEU A 605 -13.42 -7.43 -20.15
C LEU A 605 -13.23 -6.13 -20.93
N THR A 606 -12.00 -5.59 -21.00
CA THR A 606 -11.72 -4.30 -21.65
C THR A 606 -10.97 -4.47 -22.97
N SER A 607 -11.60 -5.15 -23.93
CA SER A 607 -11.11 -5.28 -25.32
C SER A 607 -11.24 -3.97 -26.14
N LYS A 608 -11.22 -2.80 -25.50
CA LYS A 608 -11.46 -1.48 -26.14
C LYS A 608 -10.24 -0.56 -26.15
N PHE A 609 -9.13 -0.93 -25.48
CA PHE A 609 -7.89 -0.16 -25.46
C PHE A 609 -6.83 -0.96 -26.23
N ASP A 610 -6.76 -0.73 -27.54
CA ASP A 610 -5.98 -1.52 -28.51
C ASP A 610 -4.49 -1.13 -28.63
N ASP A 611 -3.95 -0.27 -27.76
CA ASP A 611 -2.54 0.13 -27.83
C ASP A 611 -1.66 -0.53 -26.75
N PHE A 612 -0.79 -1.41 -27.24
CA PHE A 612 0.25 -2.21 -26.61
C PHE A 612 1.12 -1.45 -25.55
N THR A 613 0.75 -1.56 -24.27
CA THR A 613 1.73 -1.47 -23.17
C THR A 613 1.51 -2.67 -22.24
N PRO A 614 2.50 -3.56 -22.03
CA PRO A 614 2.37 -4.63 -21.06
C PRO A 614 2.06 -4.07 -19.67
N GLN A 615 1.00 -4.57 -19.04
CA GLN A 615 0.59 -4.26 -17.67
C GLN A 615 1.68 -4.72 -16.69
N PHE A 616 1.86 -4.00 -15.58
CA PHE A 616 3.01 -4.20 -14.67
C PHE A 616 3.23 -5.65 -14.25
N TYR A 617 2.17 -6.34 -13.81
CA TYR A 617 2.28 -7.74 -13.37
C TYR A 617 2.45 -8.74 -14.52
N GLU A 618 1.89 -8.47 -15.71
CA GLU A 618 2.09 -9.34 -16.87
C GLU A 618 3.54 -9.31 -17.34
N GLU A 619 4.17 -8.15 -17.30
CA GLU A 619 5.59 -8.01 -17.64
C GLU A 619 6.48 -8.73 -16.61
N VAL A 620 6.14 -8.65 -15.31
CA VAL A 620 6.81 -9.39 -14.24
C VAL A 620 6.68 -10.90 -14.45
N GLU A 621 5.47 -11.40 -14.74
CA GLU A 621 5.26 -12.81 -15.02
C GLU A 621 6.03 -13.27 -16.26
N ARG A 622 5.89 -12.55 -17.38
CA ARG A 622 6.52 -12.90 -18.66
C ARG A 622 8.04 -12.92 -18.57
N LYS A 623 8.67 -11.83 -18.11
CA LYS A 623 10.14 -11.75 -17.98
C LYS A 623 10.64 -12.61 -16.83
N GLY A 624 9.92 -12.69 -15.71
CA GLY A 624 10.29 -13.53 -14.59
C GLY A 624 10.35 -15.00 -14.97
N ILE A 625 9.34 -15.51 -15.70
CA ILE A 625 9.38 -16.88 -16.24
C ILE A 625 10.55 -17.04 -17.20
N GLU A 626 10.78 -16.10 -18.13
CA GLU A 626 11.91 -16.15 -19.06
C GLU A 626 13.27 -16.27 -18.33
N LEU A 627 13.49 -15.45 -17.30
CA LEU A 627 14.71 -15.48 -16.49
C LEU A 627 14.83 -16.77 -15.67
N ARG A 628 13.72 -17.26 -15.09
CA ARG A 628 13.69 -18.55 -14.38
C ARG A 628 14.09 -19.68 -15.31
N GLU A 629 13.52 -19.72 -16.51
CA GLU A 629 13.83 -20.75 -17.51
C GLU A 629 15.26 -20.69 -17.99
N ARG A 630 15.79 -19.49 -18.19
CA ARG A 630 17.21 -19.29 -18.53
C ARG A 630 18.12 -19.85 -17.42
N ALA A 631 17.85 -19.51 -16.16
CA ALA A 631 18.64 -19.99 -15.03
C ALA A 631 18.55 -21.51 -14.85
N LEU A 632 17.34 -22.10 -14.98
CA LEU A 632 17.16 -23.56 -14.96
C LEU A 632 17.88 -24.25 -16.11
N GLY A 633 17.85 -23.70 -17.32
CA GLY A 633 18.58 -24.23 -18.48
C GLY A 633 20.09 -24.30 -18.24
N THR A 634 20.66 -23.25 -17.63
CA THR A 634 22.07 -23.22 -17.19
C THR A 634 22.36 -24.28 -16.14
N LEU A 635 21.57 -24.32 -15.07
CA LEU A 635 21.78 -25.23 -13.93
C LEU A 635 21.64 -26.71 -14.31
N PHE A 636 20.68 -27.03 -15.18
CA PHE A 636 20.46 -28.38 -15.68
C PHE A 636 21.30 -28.74 -16.92
N LYS A 637 22.12 -27.81 -17.42
CA LYS A 637 22.97 -28.00 -18.61
C LYS A 637 22.21 -28.58 -19.82
N SER A 638 20.93 -28.24 -19.98
CA SER A 638 20.11 -28.84 -21.05
C SER A 638 20.45 -28.20 -22.40
N SER A 639 21.11 -28.94 -23.30
CA SER A 639 21.02 -28.68 -24.73
C SER A 639 19.70 -29.23 -25.26
N ALA A 640 19.07 -28.57 -26.23
CA ALA A 640 17.83 -29.06 -26.87
C ALA A 640 17.95 -30.56 -27.22
N SER A 641 17.10 -31.39 -26.62
CA SER A 641 17.07 -32.83 -26.87
C SER A 641 16.58 -33.10 -28.30
N SER A 642 17.14 -34.13 -28.93
CA SER A 642 16.57 -34.67 -30.17
C SER A 642 15.26 -35.40 -29.83
N PRO A 643 14.24 -35.42 -30.70
CA PRO A 643 12.94 -36.05 -30.41
C PRO A 643 12.99 -37.54 -30.01
N ASP A 644 14.11 -38.22 -30.30
CA ASP A 644 14.30 -39.67 -30.11
C ASP A 644 15.17 -40.06 -28.91
N THR A 645 15.58 -39.12 -28.05
CA THR A 645 16.41 -39.44 -26.87
C THR A 645 15.56 -39.83 -25.66
N GLU A 646 15.92 -40.91 -24.95
CA GLU A 646 15.34 -41.23 -23.64
C GLU A 646 15.62 -40.08 -22.67
N GLU A 647 14.58 -39.64 -21.96
CA GLU A 647 14.63 -38.54 -21.01
C GLU A 647 14.47 -39.04 -19.57
N GLY A 648 15.04 -38.28 -18.62
CA GLY A 648 14.82 -38.40 -17.19
C GLY A 648 14.47 -37.04 -16.59
N LEU A 649 14.10 -37.00 -15.31
CA LEU A 649 13.69 -35.77 -14.65
C LEU A 649 14.75 -35.27 -13.67
N LEU A 650 15.06 -33.98 -13.75
CA LEU A 650 15.71 -33.25 -12.68
C LEU A 650 14.70 -32.33 -12.00
N VAL A 651 14.80 -32.26 -10.68
CA VAL A 651 13.89 -31.50 -9.84
C VAL A 651 14.69 -30.57 -8.96
N PHE A 652 14.38 -29.27 -9.00
CA PHE A 652 14.99 -28.25 -8.15
C PHE A 652 14.05 -27.90 -6.99
N ASN A 653 14.58 -27.96 -5.76
CA ASN A 653 13.91 -27.47 -4.57
C ASN A 653 14.45 -26.08 -4.19
N THR A 654 13.63 -25.05 -4.34
CA THR A 654 13.99 -23.66 -3.99
C THR A 654 13.78 -23.34 -2.50
N LEU A 655 13.38 -24.30 -1.66
CA LEU A 655 13.21 -24.12 -0.22
C LEU A 655 14.42 -24.62 0.59
N GLY A 656 14.61 -24.03 1.78
CA GLY A 656 15.73 -24.30 2.69
C GLY A 656 15.68 -25.60 3.49
N TRP A 657 14.82 -26.55 3.14
CA TRP A 657 14.72 -27.87 3.80
C TRP A 657 14.40 -28.96 2.78
N ASP A 658 14.76 -30.18 3.14
CA ASP A 658 14.50 -31.36 2.32
C ASP A 658 12.99 -31.69 2.32
N ARG A 659 12.46 -32.16 1.19
CA ARG A 659 11.05 -32.54 1.08
C ARG A 659 10.78 -33.66 0.09
N THR A 660 9.70 -34.39 0.37
CA THR A 660 9.13 -35.44 -0.48
C THR A 660 7.72 -35.04 -0.85
N GLU A 661 7.40 -34.98 -2.15
CA GLU A 661 6.07 -34.60 -2.62
C GLU A 661 5.70 -35.31 -3.93
N VAL A 662 4.40 -35.35 -4.21
CA VAL A 662 3.89 -35.79 -5.50
C VAL A 662 3.83 -34.59 -6.42
N VAL A 663 4.53 -34.67 -7.55
CA VAL A 663 4.54 -33.62 -8.58
C VAL A 663 3.78 -34.08 -9.81
N GLU A 664 3.15 -33.13 -10.49
CA GLU A 664 2.48 -33.35 -11.77
C GLU A 664 3.43 -32.94 -12.91
N VAL A 665 3.69 -33.85 -13.85
CA VAL A 665 4.66 -33.67 -14.94
C VAL A 665 3.96 -33.86 -16.29
N PRO A 666 4.17 -32.97 -17.27
CA PRO A 666 3.65 -33.15 -18.62
C PRO A 666 4.16 -34.45 -19.27
N VAL A 667 3.28 -35.18 -19.95
CA VAL A 667 3.65 -36.38 -20.71
C VAL A 667 4.41 -35.97 -21.97
N SER A 668 5.62 -36.50 -22.17
CA SER A 668 6.40 -36.37 -23.40
C SER A 668 6.80 -37.75 -23.93
N SER A 669 7.14 -37.87 -25.22
CA SER A 669 7.53 -39.14 -25.84
C SER A 669 8.87 -39.70 -25.32
N GLY A 670 9.73 -38.84 -24.78
CA GLY A 670 11.04 -39.22 -24.23
C GLY A 670 10.97 -39.73 -22.79
N LEU A 671 9.91 -39.43 -22.04
CA LEU A 671 9.74 -39.87 -20.66
C LEU A 671 9.11 -41.28 -20.60
N GLY A 672 9.50 -42.05 -19.59
CA GLY A 672 8.96 -43.39 -19.34
C GLY A 672 7.46 -43.41 -19.00
N SER A 673 6.89 -44.61 -18.84
CA SER A 673 5.48 -44.74 -18.43
C SER A 673 5.28 -44.32 -16.97
N PHE A 674 4.23 -43.54 -16.73
CA PHE A 674 3.86 -43.07 -15.39
C PHE A 674 3.06 -44.14 -14.63
N THR A 675 3.32 -44.27 -13.33
CA THR A 675 2.55 -45.13 -12.43
C THR A 675 1.10 -44.67 -12.28
N GLN A 676 0.86 -43.37 -12.41
CA GLN A 676 -0.48 -42.78 -12.47
C GLN A 676 -0.51 -41.62 -13.46
N TYR A 677 -1.48 -41.64 -14.37
CA TYR A 677 -1.78 -40.51 -15.27
C TYR A 677 -2.90 -39.65 -14.67
N ALA A 678 -2.88 -38.35 -14.93
CA ALA A 678 -4.02 -37.50 -14.68
C ALA A 678 -5.20 -37.88 -15.60
N VAL A 679 -6.41 -37.46 -15.24
CA VAL A 679 -7.65 -37.80 -15.97
C VAL A 679 -7.58 -37.46 -17.47
N ASP A 680 -6.96 -36.33 -17.83
CA ASP A 680 -6.87 -35.87 -19.21
C ASP A 680 -5.74 -36.56 -20.01
N LYS A 681 -4.91 -37.37 -19.35
CA LYS A 681 -3.72 -38.05 -19.87
C LYS A 681 -2.66 -37.12 -20.49
N LYS A 682 -2.71 -35.82 -20.21
CA LYS A 682 -1.70 -34.85 -20.65
C LYS A 682 -0.54 -34.75 -19.66
N SER A 683 -0.78 -35.13 -18.41
CA SER A 683 0.22 -35.19 -17.35
C SER A 683 0.18 -36.53 -16.62
N GLY A 684 1.27 -36.83 -15.92
CA GLY A 684 1.35 -37.94 -14.99
C GLY A 684 1.90 -37.49 -13.64
N TYR A 685 1.55 -38.24 -12.60
CA TYR A 685 2.02 -37.98 -11.24
C TYR A 685 3.30 -38.77 -10.96
N VAL A 686 4.26 -38.13 -10.31
CA VAL A 686 5.55 -38.72 -9.92
C VAL A 686 5.81 -38.42 -8.45
N LEU A 687 6.20 -39.44 -7.68
CA LEU A 687 6.64 -39.25 -6.31
C LEU A 687 8.12 -38.88 -6.29
N VAL A 688 8.43 -37.64 -5.92
CA VAL A 688 9.81 -37.17 -5.76
C VAL A 688 10.20 -37.30 -4.30
N LYS A 689 11.16 -38.18 -4.00
CA LYS A 689 11.63 -38.47 -2.64
C LYS A 689 12.90 -37.70 -2.31
N ASP A 690 12.97 -37.23 -1.07
CA ASP A 690 14.17 -36.68 -0.41
C ASP A 690 14.88 -35.60 -1.24
N THR A 691 14.09 -34.68 -1.81
CA THR A 691 14.63 -33.58 -2.61
C THR A 691 15.41 -32.64 -1.70
N VAL A 692 16.73 -32.61 -1.88
CA VAL A 692 17.65 -31.82 -1.05
C VAL A 692 17.31 -30.32 -1.07
N SER A 693 17.43 -29.67 0.08
CA SER A 693 17.25 -28.22 0.25
C SER A 693 18.13 -27.39 -0.69
N LEU A 694 17.55 -26.33 -1.26
CA LEU A 694 18.22 -25.39 -2.18
C LEU A 694 19.10 -26.12 -3.18
N GLY A 695 18.54 -27.10 -3.87
CA GLY A 695 19.33 -28.09 -4.60
C GLY A 695 18.55 -28.91 -5.60
N ILE A 696 19.28 -29.76 -6.30
CA ILE A 696 18.77 -30.57 -7.41
C ILE A 696 18.78 -32.04 -7.04
N GLN A 697 17.71 -32.74 -7.39
CA GLN A 697 17.52 -34.18 -7.25
C GLN A 697 17.20 -34.79 -8.63
N SER A 698 17.78 -35.96 -8.92
CA SER A 698 17.41 -36.77 -10.09
C SER A 698 16.28 -37.75 -9.75
N VAL A 699 15.37 -37.93 -10.70
CA VAL A 699 14.16 -38.75 -10.56
C VAL A 699 13.93 -39.59 -11.81
N ASP A 700 13.68 -40.88 -11.60
CA ASP A 700 13.29 -41.82 -12.66
C ASP A 700 11.77 -42.05 -12.64
N VAL A 701 11.09 -41.62 -13.72
CA VAL A 701 9.63 -41.68 -13.87
C VAL A 701 9.08 -43.11 -13.77
N GLY A 702 9.84 -44.10 -14.25
CA GLY A 702 9.39 -45.50 -14.34
C GLY A 702 9.39 -46.28 -13.02
N THR A 703 9.89 -45.68 -11.94
CA THR A 703 10.15 -46.36 -10.65
C THR A 703 9.46 -45.68 -9.47
N SER A 704 8.27 -45.07 -9.67
CA SER A 704 7.48 -44.49 -8.57
C SER A 704 6.90 -45.57 -7.65
N ASP A 705 7.78 -46.37 -7.06
CA ASP A 705 7.48 -47.37 -6.06
C ASP A 705 7.09 -46.65 -4.77
N ILE A 706 5.82 -46.81 -4.41
CA ILE A 706 5.27 -46.32 -3.15
C ILE A 706 5.77 -47.15 -1.95
N GLY A 707 6.48 -48.26 -2.18
CA GLY A 707 7.00 -49.13 -1.13
C GLY A 707 5.88 -49.62 -0.20
N ASP A 708 6.12 -49.57 1.11
CA ASP A 708 5.14 -49.93 2.14
C ASP A 708 4.10 -48.83 2.43
N ILE A 709 4.12 -47.71 1.70
CA ILE A 709 3.19 -46.59 1.91
C ILE A 709 1.81 -46.96 1.36
N SER A 710 0.76 -46.76 2.16
CA SER A 710 -0.61 -47.00 1.70
C SER A 710 -0.99 -46.00 0.60
N PRO A 711 -1.56 -46.47 -0.55
CA PRO A 711 -1.91 -45.60 -1.67
C PRO A 711 -2.95 -44.55 -1.26
N ALA A 712 -2.94 -43.41 -1.95
CA ALA A 712 -4.07 -42.49 -1.91
C ALA A 712 -5.22 -43.08 -2.73
N THR A 713 -6.39 -43.24 -2.13
CA THR A 713 -7.57 -43.84 -2.77
C THR A 713 -8.80 -43.00 -2.57
N VAL A 714 -9.76 -43.12 -3.49
CA VAL A 714 -11.10 -42.55 -3.33
C VAL A 714 -12.17 -43.58 -3.67
N THR A 715 -13.19 -43.68 -2.81
CA THR A 715 -14.30 -44.64 -2.97
C THR A 715 -15.65 -43.99 -2.72
N SER A 716 -16.69 -44.46 -3.39
CA SER A 716 -18.08 -44.07 -3.11
C SER A 716 -18.62 -44.95 -1.98
N VAL A 717 -19.13 -44.35 -0.91
CA VAL A 717 -19.75 -45.04 0.23
C VAL A 717 -21.25 -44.80 0.16
N GLY A 718 -21.99 -45.78 -0.38
CA GLY A 718 -23.40 -45.60 -0.71
C GLY A 718 -23.62 -44.60 -1.87
N HIS A 719 -24.75 -43.91 -1.87
CA HIS A 719 -25.12 -42.95 -2.93
C HIS A 719 -24.76 -41.48 -2.63
N ASP A 720 -24.47 -41.16 -1.37
CA ASP A 720 -24.41 -39.78 -0.90
C ASP A 720 -23.04 -39.38 -0.31
N PHE A 721 -22.07 -40.31 -0.22
CA PHE A 721 -20.77 -40.05 0.41
C PHE A 721 -19.59 -40.55 -0.41
N TYR A 722 -18.47 -39.83 -0.30
CA TYR A 722 -17.20 -40.13 -0.93
C TYR A 722 -16.11 -40.14 0.13
N LEU A 723 -15.26 -41.14 0.10
CA LEU A 723 -14.18 -41.33 1.06
C LEU A 723 -12.83 -41.19 0.36
N LEU A 724 -12.04 -40.18 0.73
CA LEU A 724 -10.61 -40.09 0.40
C LEU A 724 -9.79 -40.65 1.57
N GLU A 725 -8.82 -41.49 1.28
CA GLU A 725 -8.01 -42.12 2.31
C GLU A 725 -6.57 -42.35 1.83
N ASN A 726 -5.60 -42.11 2.71
CA ASN A 726 -4.22 -42.55 2.56
C ASN A 726 -3.71 -43.13 3.91
N GLN A 727 -2.40 -43.26 4.10
CA GLN A 727 -1.85 -43.76 5.37
C GLN A 727 -2.09 -42.83 6.56
N PHE A 728 -2.27 -41.53 6.32
CA PHE A 728 -2.31 -40.49 7.36
C PHE A 728 -3.71 -40.06 7.74
N VAL A 729 -4.58 -39.86 6.77
CA VAL A 729 -5.91 -39.28 6.98
C VAL A 729 -6.99 -40.05 6.24
N LYS A 730 -8.20 -39.95 6.78
CA LYS A 730 -9.43 -40.48 6.20
C LYS A 730 -10.48 -39.38 6.20
N ALA A 731 -10.85 -38.88 5.02
CA ALA A 731 -11.74 -37.74 4.83
C ALA A 731 -13.02 -38.15 4.10
N THR A 732 -14.17 -37.87 4.71
CA THR A 732 -15.49 -38.22 4.16
C THR A 732 -16.24 -36.96 3.72
N PHE A 733 -16.62 -36.93 2.44
CA PHE A 733 -17.36 -35.83 1.83
C PHE A 733 -18.79 -36.28 1.49
N ASP A 734 -19.77 -35.39 1.66
CA ASP A 734 -21.13 -35.65 1.21
C ASP A 734 -21.31 -35.35 -0.30
N LYS A 735 -22.50 -35.61 -0.84
CA LYS A 735 -22.88 -35.30 -2.23
C LYS A 735 -22.84 -33.82 -2.60
N HIS A 736 -22.67 -32.92 -1.64
CA HIS A 736 -22.52 -31.48 -1.84
C HIS A 736 -21.06 -31.04 -1.79
N GLY A 737 -20.12 -31.97 -1.55
CA GLY A 737 -18.70 -31.69 -1.41
C GLY A 737 -18.32 -31.10 -0.05
N ARG A 738 -19.20 -31.20 0.95
CA ARG A 738 -18.91 -30.76 2.33
C ARG A 738 -18.17 -31.86 3.07
N LEU A 739 -17.14 -31.48 3.83
CA LEU A 739 -16.38 -32.38 4.68
C LEU A 739 -17.21 -32.72 5.93
N THR A 740 -17.58 -33.98 6.06
CA THR A 740 -18.43 -34.49 7.16
C THR A 740 -17.66 -35.18 8.27
N SER A 741 -16.47 -35.68 7.96
CA SER A 741 -15.56 -36.36 8.90
C SER A 741 -14.15 -36.26 8.35
N LEU A 742 -13.18 -35.99 9.22
CA LEU A 742 -11.76 -36.01 8.93
C LEU A 742 -11.06 -36.69 10.10
N ILE A 743 -10.59 -37.91 9.87
CA ILE A 743 -9.90 -38.70 10.88
C ILE A 743 -8.39 -38.65 10.61
N ASP A 744 -7.63 -38.22 11.60
CA ASP A 744 -6.18 -38.45 11.65
C ASP A 744 -5.92 -39.88 12.13
N LYS A 745 -5.39 -40.71 11.23
CA LYS A 745 -5.13 -42.13 11.47
C LYS A 745 -3.90 -42.38 12.33
N ILE A 746 -2.98 -41.41 12.44
CA ILE A 746 -1.81 -41.52 13.32
C ILE A 746 -2.24 -41.32 14.77
N LYS A 747 -3.14 -40.34 15.01
CA LYS A 747 -3.63 -40.00 16.35
C LYS A 747 -4.93 -40.68 16.74
N ASP A 748 -5.57 -41.38 15.80
CA ASP A 748 -6.89 -41.98 15.96
C ASP A 748 -7.92 -40.94 16.48
N ARG A 749 -7.96 -39.78 15.82
CA ARG A 749 -8.73 -38.62 16.24
C ARG A 749 -9.65 -38.14 15.12
N GLU A 750 -10.94 -37.97 15.43
CA GLU A 750 -11.88 -37.24 14.60
C GLU A 750 -11.70 -35.73 14.80
N ILE A 751 -11.65 -34.99 13.70
CA ILE A 751 -11.32 -33.56 13.68
C ILE A 751 -12.56 -32.71 13.43
N VAL A 752 -13.59 -33.23 12.75
CA VAL A 752 -14.83 -32.48 12.46
C VAL A 752 -15.88 -32.81 13.52
N PRO A 753 -16.43 -31.81 14.25
CA PRO A 753 -17.45 -32.05 15.26
C PRO A 753 -18.72 -32.71 14.68
N PRO A 754 -19.40 -33.60 15.44
CA PRO A 754 -20.62 -34.25 14.97
C PRO A 754 -21.71 -33.26 14.53
N GLY A 755 -22.27 -33.47 13.34
CA GLY A 755 -23.35 -32.65 12.79
C GLY A 755 -22.91 -31.29 12.22
N GLN A 756 -21.61 -30.99 12.23
CA GLN A 756 -21.04 -29.82 11.58
C GLN A 756 -20.37 -30.21 10.25
N PHE A 757 -20.09 -29.22 9.41
CA PHE A 757 -19.60 -29.43 8.05
C PHE A 757 -18.44 -28.50 7.74
N GLY A 758 -17.29 -29.06 7.35
CA GLY A 758 -16.19 -28.31 6.75
C GLY A 758 -16.36 -28.15 5.25
N ASN A 759 -15.53 -27.31 4.62
CA ASN A 759 -15.67 -26.93 3.21
C ASN A 759 -17.09 -26.40 2.91
N ALA A 760 -17.67 -25.68 3.88
CA ALA A 760 -19.02 -25.15 3.78
C ALA A 760 -18.97 -23.73 3.21
N PHE A 761 -19.48 -23.54 1.99
CA PHE A 761 -19.53 -22.24 1.35
C PHE A 761 -20.72 -21.42 1.87
N LYS A 762 -20.48 -20.16 2.19
CA LYS A 762 -21.50 -19.19 2.56
C LYS A 762 -21.38 -17.91 1.78
N ILE A 763 -22.53 -17.33 1.46
CA ILE A 763 -22.64 -15.99 0.89
C ILE A 763 -23.28 -15.06 1.93
N TYR A 764 -22.61 -13.96 2.21
CA TYR A 764 -23.08 -12.89 3.09
C TYR A 764 -23.47 -11.66 2.28
N GLU A 765 -24.48 -10.92 2.75
CA GLU A 765 -24.77 -9.57 2.24
C GLU A 765 -23.67 -8.61 2.71
N ASP A 766 -23.12 -7.84 1.78
CA ASP A 766 -21.92 -7.03 1.98
C ASP A 766 -22.20 -5.56 1.64
N ILE A 767 -22.88 -4.88 2.56
CA ILE A 767 -23.27 -3.47 2.41
C ILE A 767 -22.68 -2.71 3.60
N PRO A 768 -21.52 -2.06 3.44
CA PRO A 768 -20.90 -1.27 4.50
C PRO A 768 -21.59 0.10 4.67
N LEU A 769 -21.15 0.86 5.67
CA LEU A 769 -21.74 2.17 6.00
C LEU A 769 -21.38 3.27 4.99
N PHE A 770 -20.11 3.34 4.56
CA PHE A 770 -19.59 4.45 3.75
C PHE A 770 -18.77 3.99 2.54
N TRP A 771 -17.76 3.15 2.75
CA TRP A 771 -16.77 2.82 1.71
C TRP A 771 -16.89 1.36 1.24
N ASP A 772 -17.50 1.14 0.07
CA ASP A 772 -17.89 -0.19 -0.46
C ASP A 772 -16.70 -1.16 -0.57
N ALA A 773 -15.66 -0.82 -1.35
CA ALA A 773 -14.50 -1.70 -1.52
C ALA A 773 -13.60 -1.81 -0.27
N TRP A 774 -13.59 -0.80 0.60
CA TRP A 774 -12.71 -0.77 1.77
C TRP A 774 -13.30 -1.54 2.95
N ASP A 775 -14.55 -1.28 3.30
CA ASP A 775 -15.12 -1.75 4.55
C ASP A 775 -15.91 -3.03 4.39
N VAL A 776 -15.79 -3.88 5.40
CA VAL A 776 -16.80 -4.88 5.73
C VAL A 776 -17.19 -4.62 7.17
N GLU A 777 -18.49 -4.65 7.47
CA GLU A 777 -19.02 -4.33 8.79
C GLU A 777 -19.37 -5.60 9.57
N ILE A 778 -19.28 -5.57 10.91
CA ILE A 778 -19.50 -6.77 11.74
C ILE A 778 -20.90 -7.40 11.53
N TYR A 779 -21.90 -6.60 11.19
CA TYR A 779 -23.27 -7.06 10.96
C TYR A 779 -23.44 -7.87 9.66
N HIS A 780 -22.46 -7.89 8.74
CA HIS A 780 -22.54 -8.71 7.51
C HIS A 780 -22.80 -10.20 7.84
N LEU A 781 -22.26 -10.66 8.97
CA LEU A 781 -22.42 -12.04 9.45
C LEU A 781 -23.88 -12.41 9.78
N GLN A 782 -24.76 -11.44 10.02
CA GLN A 782 -26.16 -11.67 10.38
C GLN A 782 -27.03 -12.08 9.19
N LYS A 783 -26.59 -11.81 7.95
CA LYS A 783 -27.29 -12.15 6.71
C LYS A 783 -26.48 -13.12 5.85
N GLY A 784 -26.02 -14.21 6.46
CA GLY A 784 -25.36 -15.32 5.77
C GLY A 784 -26.33 -16.40 5.31
N ARG A 785 -26.08 -17.00 4.15
CA ARG A 785 -26.78 -18.21 3.66
C ARG A 785 -25.79 -19.24 3.15
N ASP A 786 -26.13 -20.51 3.31
CA ASP A 786 -25.38 -21.60 2.69
C ASP A 786 -25.45 -21.50 1.16
N ALA A 787 -24.34 -21.78 0.51
CA ALA A 787 -24.18 -21.78 -0.94
C ALA A 787 -23.59 -23.11 -1.42
N GLY A 788 -23.76 -23.41 -2.70
CA GLY A 788 -23.18 -24.62 -3.31
C GLY A 788 -23.93 -25.93 -2.99
N LEU A 789 -25.12 -25.86 -2.39
CA LEU A 789 -25.98 -27.04 -2.15
C LEU A 789 -26.69 -27.46 -3.45
N GLY A 790 -26.58 -28.74 -3.83
CA GLY A 790 -27.18 -29.29 -5.05
C GLY A 790 -26.24 -29.42 -6.27
N GLY A 791 -24.93 -29.38 -6.06
CA GLY A 791 -23.91 -29.67 -7.07
C GLY A 791 -23.74 -31.17 -7.37
N THR A 792 -22.80 -31.47 -8.27
CA THR A 792 -22.38 -32.84 -8.58
C THR A 792 -20.96 -33.08 -8.07
N VAL A 793 -20.77 -34.16 -7.32
CA VAL A 793 -19.45 -34.66 -6.90
C VAL A 793 -19.12 -35.92 -7.70
N LYS A 794 -17.91 -36.01 -8.23
CA LYS A 794 -17.42 -37.21 -8.94
C LYS A 794 -16.00 -37.53 -8.50
N ILE A 795 -15.64 -38.80 -8.59
CA ILE A 795 -14.24 -39.23 -8.53
C ILE A 795 -13.53 -38.66 -9.76
N TYR A 796 -12.43 -37.94 -9.52
CA TYR A 796 -11.59 -37.35 -10.55
C TYR A 796 -10.36 -38.24 -10.75
N ASP A 797 -9.41 -38.25 -9.81
CA ASP A 797 -8.29 -39.20 -9.78
C ASP A 797 -8.51 -40.31 -8.75
N ASN A 798 -8.08 -41.54 -9.04
CA ASN A 798 -8.16 -42.66 -8.11
C ASN A 798 -6.85 -43.45 -8.01
N GLY A 799 -5.83 -42.84 -7.41
CA GLY A 799 -4.62 -43.50 -6.94
C GLY A 799 -3.73 -44.15 -8.01
N PRO A 800 -2.57 -44.69 -7.60
CA PRO A 800 -2.13 -44.82 -6.20
C PRO A 800 -1.40 -43.60 -5.60
N LEU A 801 -0.97 -42.63 -6.41
CA LEU A 801 -0.17 -41.47 -5.95
C LEU A 801 -1.02 -40.28 -5.50
N ARG A 802 -2.13 -40.02 -6.20
CA ARG A 802 -3.08 -38.94 -5.90
C ARG A 802 -4.50 -39.44 -6.03
N ALA A 803 -5.35 -39.16 -5.06
CA ALA A 803 -6.79 -39.36 -5.14
C ALA A 803 -7.51 -38.01 -5.06
N SER A 804 -8.55 -37.83 -5.86
CA SER A 804 -9.25 -36.55 -5.91
C SER A 804 -10.73 -36.67 -6.26
N LEU A 805 -11.52 -35.70 -5.78
CA LEU A 805 -12.89 -35.47 -6.16
C LEU A 805 -12.99 -34.17 -6.96
N ILE A 806 -13.92 -34.12 -7.90
CA ILE A 806 -14.34 -32.89 -8.56
C ILE A 806 -15.76 -32.53 -8.10
N LEU A 807 -15.92 -31.33 -7.56
CA LEU A 807 -17.18 -30.69 -7.22
C LEU A 807 -17.51 -29.63 -8.27
N GLU A 808 -18.70 -29.71 -8.85
CA GLU A 808 -19.25 -28.67 -9.72
C GLU A 808 -20.62 -28.24 -9.19
N THR A 809 -20.76 -26.97 -8.81
CA THR A 809 -21.97 -26.47 -8.16
C THR A 809 -22.31 -25.02 -8.53
N LYS A 810 -23.57 -24.64 -8.29
CA LYS A 810 -24.04 -23.26 -8.39
C LYS A 810 -24.00 -22.61 -7.02
N LEU A 811 -23.34 -21.46 -6.92
CA LEU A 811 -23.34 -20.63 -5.72
C LEU A 811 -24.63 -19.78 -5.65
N SER A 812 -25.10 -19.34 -6.81
CA SER A 812 -26.34 -18.59 -6.98
C SER A 812 -26.92 -18.85 -8.38
N LYS A 813 -27.90 -18.04 -8.80
CA LYS A 813 -28.39 -18.04 -10.20
C LYS A 813 -27.35 -17.53 -11.20
N LYS A 814 -26.38 -16.72 -10.75
CA LYS A 814 -25.37 -16.06 -11.58
C LYS A 814 -23.99 -16.66 -11.42
N SER A 815 -23.63 -17.06 -10.19
CA SER A 815 -22.28 -17.53 -9.87
C SER A 815 -22.18 -19.05 -9.76
N SER A 816 -21.02 -19.60 -10.12
CA SER A 816 -20.74 -21.03 -10.08
C SER A 816 -19.34 -21.33 -9.56
N LEU A 817 -19.16 -22.52 -9.02
CA LEU A 817 -17.92 -22.98 -8.43
C LEU A 817 -17.58 -24.37 -8.95
N ARG A 818 -16.32 -24.55 -9.35
CA ARG A 818 -15.69 -25.83 -9.64
C ARG A 818 -14.51 -26.01 -8.69
N GLN A 819 -14.46 -27.11 -7.97
CA GLN A 819 -13.38 -27.39 -7.02
C GLN A 819 -12.85 -28.81 -7.19
N ILE A 820 -11.52 -28.95 -7.20
CA ILE A 820 -10.86 -30.25 -7.07
C ILE A 820 -10.38 -30.37 -5.62
N ILE A 821 -10.82 -31.44 -4.96
CA ILE A 821 -10.39 -31.79 -3.60
C ILE A 821 -9.45 -32.97 -3.71
N SER A 822 -8.22 -32.86 -3.25
CA SER A 822 -7.22 -33.91 -3.48
C SER A 822 -6.39 -34.26 -2.25
N LEU A 823 -5.99 -35.53 -2.20
CA LEU A 823 -5.12 -36.13 -1.20
C LEU A 823 -4.00 -36.90 -1.91
N SER A 824 -2.77 -36.59 -1.57
CA SER A 824 -1.58 -37.27 -2.11
C SER A 824 -1.12 -38.40 -1.20
N VAL A 825 -0.44 -39.39 -1.74
CA VAL A 825 0.03 -40.60 -1.03
C VAL A 825 0.99 -40.27 0.13
N PHE A 826 1.74 -39.18 -0.01
CA PHE A 826 2.73 -38.71 0.98
C PHE A 826 2.37 -37.33 1.54
N SER A 827 1.15 -37.14 2.05
CA SER A 827 0.75 -35.90 2.72
C SER A 827 -0.42 -36.11 3.69
N GLN A 828 -0.42 -35.40 4.82
CA GLN A 828 -1.58 -35.33 5.73
C GLN A 828 -2.56 -34.22 5.29
N ARG A 829 -2.13 -33.38 4.34
CA ARG A 829 -2.82 -32.18 3.90
C ARG A 829 -3.88 -32.52 2.85
N LEU A 830 -5.07 -31.94 3.01
CA LEU A 830 -6.14 -31.94 2.00
C LEU A 830 -6.09 -30.64 1.21
N ASP A 831 -5.90 -30.73 -0.10
CA ASP A 831 -5.75 -29.58 -0.99
C ASP A 831 -7.06 -29.31 -1.76
N PHE A 832 -7.46 -28.04 -1.84
CA PHE A 832 -8.68 -27.56 -2.50
C PHE A 832 -8.32 -26.56 -3.60
N GLU A 833 -8.40 -26.99 -4.86
CA GLU A 833 -8.16 -26.14 -6.03
C GLU A 833 -9.50 -25.62 -6.53
N THR A 834 -9.73 -24.31 -6.43
CA THR A 834 -11.05 -23.71 -6.61
C THR A 834 -11.04 -22.72 -7.76
N VAL A 835 -12.00 -22.88 -8.67
CA VAL A 835 -12.33 -21.94 -9.75
C VAL A 835 -13.74 -21.43 -9.52
N VAL A 836 -13.90 -20.11 -9.45
CA VAL A 836 -15.21 -19.45 -9.27
C VAL A 836 -15.48 -18.52 -10.44
N ASN A 837 -16.63 -18.69 -11.09
CA ASN A 837 -17.20 -17.67 -11.96
C ASN A 837 -18.13 -16.82 -11.11
N TRP A 838 -17.74 -15.57 -10.86
CA TRP A 838 -18.36 -14.67 -9.90
C TRP A 838 -19.05 -13.50 -10.61
N ASP A 839 -20.36 -13.38 -10.41
CA ASP A 839 -21.19 -12.30 -10.97
C ASP A 839 -22.27 -11.87 -9.94
N GLU A 840 -21.81 -11.55 -8.73
CA GLU A 840 -22.66 -11.05 -7.66
C GLU A 840 -22.64 -9.52 -7.54
N ASN A 841 -23.51 -8.98 -6.70
CA ASN A 841 -23.57 -7.57 -6.37
C ASN A 841 -23.65 -7.39 -4.86
N ARG A 842 -22.63 -6.79 -4.25
CA ARG A 842 -22.54 -6.56 -2.79
C ARG A 842 -22.78 -7.84 -1.99
N GLN A 843 -22.08 -8.89 -2.40
CA GLN A 843 -22.04 -10.19 -1.75
C GLN A 843 -20.59 -10.56 -1.40
N PHE A 844 -20.44 -11.32 -0.32
CA PHE A 844 -19.16 -11.81 0.18
C PHE A 844 -19.21 -13.34 0.31
N LEU A 845 -18.43 -14.03 -0.54
CA LEU A 845 -18.23 -15.48 -0.48
C LEU A 845 -17.14 -15.85 0.52
N LYS A 846 -17.45 -16.76 1.44
CA LYS A 846 -16.50 -17.33 2.40
C LYS A 846 -16.64 -18.87 2.45
N VAL A 847 -15.59 -19.55 2.92
CA VAL A 847 -15.62 -20.99 3.23
C VAL A 847 -15.34 -21.22 4.71
N GLU A 848 -16.09 -22.12 5.34
CA GLU A 848 -16.04 -22.42 6.77
C GLU A 848 -15.57 -23.85 7.05
N PHE A 849 -14.77 -23.97 8.12
CA PHE A 849 -14.24 -25.21 8.67
C PHE A 849 -14.39 -25.22 10.19
N PRO A 850 -15.39 -25.93 10.73
CA PRO A 850 -15.48 -26.21 12.15
C PRO A 850 -14.55 -27.38 12.51
N PHE A 851 -13.73 -27.19 13.53
CA PHE A 851 -12.83 -28.23 14.06
C PHE A 851 -13.14 -28.52 15.53
N ASP A 852 -12.92 -29.75 15.98
CA ASP A 852 -13.06 -30.14 17.39
C ASP A 852 -11.80 -29.76 18.17
N ILE A 853 -11.56 -28.44 18.23
CA ILE A 853 -10.41 -27.80 18.90
C ILE A 853 -10.93 -26.63 19.69
N ASN A 854 -10.50 -26.51 20.95
CA ASN A 854 -10.87 -25.41 21.82
C ASN A 854 -9.62 -24.60 22.23
N CYS A 855 -9.53 -23.37 21.72
CA CYS A 855 -8.46 -22.44 22.05
C CYS A 855 -8.98 -21.00 22.06
N ASP A 856 -8.48 -20.19 23.01
CA ASP A 856 -8.89 -18.78 23.17
C ASP A 856 -8.28 -17.86 22.10
N TYR A 857 -7.36 -18.37 21.27
CA TYR A 857 -6.74 -17.65 20.18
C TYR A 857 -6.47 -18.56 18.97
N ALA A 858 -6.32 -17.92 17.81
CA ALA A 858 -5.81 -18.54 16.59
C ALA A 858 -4.51 -17.84 16.18
N THR A 859 -3.59 -18.60 15.61
CA THR A 859 -2.26 -18.14 15.20
C THR A 859 -2.24 -17.85 13.70
N TYR A 860 -1.86 -16.64 13.30
CA TYR A 860 -1.85 -16.21 11.90
C TYR A 860 -0.43 -15.86 11.47
N GLU A 861 -0.03 -16.31 10.28
CA GLU A 861 1.24 -15.87 9.69
C GLU A 861 1.21 -14.37 9.43
N THR A 862 2.30 -13.69 9.78
CA THR A 862 2.63 -12.33 9.35
C THR A 862 4.06 -12.31 8.79
N GLN A 863 4.55 -11.17 8.35
CA GLN A 863 5.87 -11.06 7.74
C GLN A 863 6.96 -11.52 8.74
N PHE A 864 7.76 -12.52 8.34
CA PHE A 864 8.83 -13.14 9.15
C PHE A 864 8.42 -13.58 10.58
N GLY A 865 7.17 -14.00 10.78
CA GLY A 865 6.71 -14.47 12.08
C GLY A 865 5.22 -14.78 12.12
N PHE A 866 4.63 -14.73 13.31
CA PHE A 866 3.20 -14.92 13.50
C PHE A 866 2.65 -14.01 14.60
N ILE A 867 1.33 -13.88 14.63
CA ILE A 867 0.57 -13.20 15.69
C ILE A 867 -0.61 -14.06 16.13
N GLN A 868 -0.97 -13.94 17.40
CA GLN A 868 -2.14 -14.62 17.96
C GLN A 868 -3.26 -13.61 18.10
N ARG A 869 -4.44 -13.95 17.58
CA ARG A 869 -5.64 -13.13 17.73
C ARG A 869 -6.73 -13.93 18.44
N PRO A 870 -7.56 -13.28 19.29
CA PRO A 870 -8.61 -13.96 20.03
C PRO A 870 -9.61 -14.68 19.13
N THR A 871 -10.18 -15.79 19.61
CA THR A 871 -11.30 -16.50 18.97
C THR A 871 -12.65 -16.14 19.60
N HIS A 872 -12.68 -15.16 20.50
CA HIS A 872 -13.86 -14.74 21.24
C HIS A 872 -14.08 -13.22 21.12
N TYR A 873 -15.27 -12.74 21.50
CA TYR A 873 -15.65 -11.32 21.40
C TYR A 873 -15.73 -10.61 22.76
N ASN A 874 -14.85 -10.97 23.71
CA ASN A 874 -14.98 -10.54 25.12
C ASN A 874 -14.82 -9.03 25.33
N THR A 875 -13.89 -8.39 24.61
CA THR A 875 -13.67 -6.95 24.67
C THR A 875 -14.02 -6.26 23.35
N SER A 876 -14.11 -4.93 23.36
CA SER A 876 -14.26 -4.14 22.14
C SER A 876 -13.07 -4.32 21.18
N TRP A 877 -11.86 -4.54 21.70
CA TRP A 877 -10.65 -4.82 20.91
C TRP A 877 -10.67 -6.19 20.24
N ASP A 878 -11.33 -7.17 20.87
CA ASP A 878 -11.52 -8.51 20.30
C ASP A 878 -12.67 -8.49 19.28
N SER A 879 -13.76 -7.80 19.62
CA SER A 879 -14.90 -7.57 18.72
C SER A 879 -14.49 -6.88 17.43
N ALA A 880 -13.53 -5.95 17.50
CA ALA A 880 -12.97 -5.30 16.33
C ALA A 880 -12.22 -6.26 15.39
N LYS A 881 -11.78 -7.44 15.85
CA LYS A 881 -11.02 -8.44 15.08
C LYS A 881 -11.91 -9.55 14.50
N PHE A 882 -13.12 -9.20 14.07
CA PHE A 882 -14.04 -10.15 13.43
C PHE A 882 -13.60 -10.58 12.01
N GLU A 883 -12.74 -9.80 11.37
CA GLU A 883 -12.07 -10.07 10.09
C GLU A 883 -10.63 -9.57 10.21
N VAL A 884 -9.65 -10.43 9.92
CA VAL A 884 -8.24 -10.16 10.19
C VAL A 884 -7.36 -10.57 9.01
N CYS A 885 -6.23 -9.90 8.83
CA CYS A 885 -5.27 -10.28 7.80
C CYS A 885 -4.42 -11.47 8.27
N GLY A 886 -4.42 -12.58 7.52
CA GLY A 886 -3.48 -13.69 7.66
C GLY A 886 -2.75 -13.92 6.35
N HIS A 887 -1.47 -14.25 6.40
CA HIS A 887 -0.64 -14.31 5.20
C HIS A 887 -0.80 -15.67 4.46
N LYS A 888 0.05 -16.68 4.69
CA LYS A 888 -0.11 -18.01 4.05
C LYS A 888 -0.96 -19.00 4.86
N PHE A 889 -1.12 -18.79 6.15
CA PHE A 889 -1.88 -19.70 7.01
C PHE A 889 -2.56 -19.01 8.19
N ALA A 890 -3.60 -19.66 8.69
CA ALA A 890 -4.12 -19.53 10.04
C ALA A 890 -4.07 -20.91 10.70
N ASP A 891 -3.82 -20.98 12.00
CA ASP A 891 -3.74 -22.19 12.79
C ASP A 891 -4.62 -22.09 14.03
N LEU A 892 -5.39 -23.14 14.29
CA LEU A 892 -6.13 -23.33 15.54
C LEU A 892 -5.60 -24.58 16.21
N SER A 893 -4.90 -24.40 17.33
CA SER A 893 -4.27 -25.50 18.07
C SER A 893 -4.55 -25.40 19.57
N GLU A 894 -4.75 -26.57 20.17
CA GLU A 894 -4.83 -26.78 21.62
C GLU A 894 -3.59 -27.57 22.08
N TYR A 895 -3.54 -27.95 23.35
CA TYR A 895 -2.43 -28.77 23.83
C TYR A 895 -2.39 -30.14 23.12
N GLY A 896 -1.29 -30.39 22.39
CA GLY A 896 -1.00 -31.69 21.77
C GLY A 896 -1.60 -31.91 20.39
N TYR A 897 -2.42 -30.99 19.86
CA TYR A 897 -3.02 -31.14 18.53
C TYR A 897 -3.46 -29.80 17.91
N GLY A 898 -3.44 -29.71 16.58
CA GLY A 898 -3.88 -28.53 15.86
C GLY A 898 -4.28 -28.79 14.42
N VAL A 899 -4.95 -27.80 13.83
CA VAL A 899 -5.31 -27.80 12.40
C VAL A 899 -5.02 -26.42 11.81
N ALA A 900 -4.27 -26.40 10.72
CA ALA A 900 -3.97 -25.20 9.95
C ALA A 900 -4.79 -25.11 8.66
N LEU A 901 -5.27 -23.90 8.37
CA LEU A 901 -5.92 -23.50 7.12
C LEU A 901 -4.94 -22.66 6.29
N LEU A 902 -4.34 -23.28 5.28
CA LEU A 902 -3.35 -22.69 4.38
C LEU A 902 -4.05 -22.08 3.15
N ASN A 903 -3.43 -21.08 2.53
CA ASN A 903 -3.92 -20.48 1.28
C ASN A 903 -2.77 -20.02 0.37
N ASP A 904 -3.09 -19.78 -0.91
CA ASP A 904 -2.11 -19.36 -1.91
C ASP A 904 -2.26 -17.92 -2.43
N CYS A 905 -3.30 -17.17 -2.03
CA CYS A 905 -3.54 -15.78 -2.45
C CYS A 905 -4.68 -15.05 -1.70
N LYS A 906 -5.18 -15.59 -0.60
CA LYS A 906 -6.29 -15.03 0.20
C LYS A 906 -5.75 -14.51 1.52
N TYR A 907 -6.12 -13.28 1.87
CA TYR A 907 -5.55 -12.61 3.05
C TYR A 907 -6.58 -12.38 4.16
N GLY A 908 -7.87 -12.37 3.83
CA GLY A 908 -8.94 -12.24 4.83
C GLY A 908 -9.24 -13.57 5.53
N TYR A 909 -9.10 -13.58 6.85
CA TYR A 909 -9.42 -14.70 7.72
C TYR A 909 -10.36 -14.28 8.85
N ALA A 910 -11.09 -15.24 9.42
CA ALA A 910 -11.80 -15.07 10.68
C ALA A 910 -11.91 -16.42 11.41
N THR A 911 -11.31 -16.53 12.60
CA THR A 911 -11.47 -17.71 13.46
C THR A 911 -12.17 -17.31 14.74
N HIS A 912 -13.37 -17.84 14.98
CA HIS A 912 -14.14 -17.55 16.19
C HIS A 912 -14.81 -18.81 16.74
N GLY A 913 -14.65 -19.03 18.05
CA GLY A 913 -14.86 -20.32 18.67
C GLY A 913 -14.02 -21.38 17.96
N ASN A 914 -14.69 -22.41 17.46
CA ASN A 914 -14.06 -23.53 16.79
C ASN A 914 -14.17 -23.47 15.24
N VAL A 915 -14.69 -22.36 14.69
CA VAL A 915 -14.93 -22.19 13.25
C VAL A 915 -13.84 -21.32 12.65
N MET A 916 -13.01 -21.92 11.80
CA MET A 916 -12.08 -21.20 10.93
C MET A 916 -12.79 -20.82 9.62
N ARG A 917 -12.68 -19.55 9.23
CA ARG A 917 -13.29 -19.03 8.01
C ARG A 917 -12.24 -18.34 7.14
N LEU A 918 -12.26 -18.64 5.86
CA LEU A 918 -11.45 -17.97 4.84
C LEU A 918 -12.35 -17.12 3.93
N SER A 919 -11.98 -15.86 3.78
CA SER A 919 -12.65 -14.91 2.88
C SER A 919 -12.17 -15.11 1.45
N LEU A 920 -13.10 -15.46 0.54
CA LEU A 920 -12.75 -15.87 -0.82
C LEU A 920 -12.89 -14.74 -1.84
N LEU A 921 -14.06 -14.14 -1.95
CA LEU A 921 -14.39 -13.10 -2.94
C LEU A 921 -15.41 -12.12 -2.39
N ARG A 922 -15.29 -10.85 -2.77
CA ARG A 922 -16.29 -9.79 -2.54
C ARG A 922 -16.85 -9.30 -3.88
N SER A 923 -17.84 -8.42 -3.86
CA SER A 923 -18.38 -7.77 -5.07
C SER A 923 -18.83 -6.33 -4.79
N PRO A 924 -17.94 -5.47 -4.25
CA PRO A 924 -18.26 -4.06 -4.05
C PRO A 924 -18.49 -3.36 -5.40
N LYS A 925 -19.11 -2.18 -5.39
CA LYS A 925 -19.45 -1.42 -6.61
C LYS A 925 -18.86 -0.01 -6.67
N ALA A 926 -18.08 0.37 -5.67
CA ALA A 926 -17.34 1.62 -5.63
C ALA A 926 -15.96 1.35 -5.01
N PRO A 927 -14.86 1.85 -5.62
CA PRO A 927 -14.81 2.76 -6.77
C PRO A 927 -14.78 2.07 -8.14
N ASP A 928 -14.77 0.73 -8.15
CA ASP A 928 -14.84 -0.10 -9.36
C ASP A 928 -16.20 -0.80 -9.43
N GLU A 929 -16.98 -0.54 -10.49
CA GLU A 929 -18.31 -1.14 -10.71
C GLU A 929 -18.22 -2.66 -10.99
N HIS A 930 -17.06 -3.10 -11.50
CA HIS A 930 -16.78 -4.47 -11.92
C HIS A 930 -15.81 -5.19 -10.99
N CYS A 931 -15.60 -4.69 -9.77
CA CYS A 931 -14.70 -5.30 -8.79
C CYS A 931 -15.00 -6.81 -8.61
N ASP A 932 -13.97 -7.62 -8.84
CA ASP A 932 -13.99 -9.08 -8.78
C ASP A 932 -15.00 -9.80 -9.69
N ILE A 933 -15.64 -9.13 -10.64
CA ILE A 933 -16.52 -9.80 -11.61
C ILE A 933 -15.70 -10.62 -12.60
N GLY A 934 -16.13 -11.86 -12.84
CA GLY A 934 -15.48 -12.81 -13.76
C GLY A 934 -14.87 -14.03 -13.07
N THR A 935 -13.86 -14.62 -13.70
CA THR A 935 -13.24 -15.88 -13.27
C THR A 935 -12.11 -15.64 -12.26
N HIS A 936 -12.10 -16.44 -11.20
CA HIS A 936 -11.08 -16.46 -10.16
C HIS A 936 -10.56 -17.86 -9.91
N GLU A 937 -9.25 -17.98 -9.72
CA GLU A 937 -8.57 -19.24 -9.41
C GLU A 937 -7.72 -19.07 -8.16
N PHE A 938 -7.89 -19.97 -7.20
CA PHE A 938 -7.16 -19.94 -5.94
C PHE A 938 -7.14 -21.33 -5.29
N LYS A 939 -6.17 -21.53 -4.40
CA LYS A 939 -6.00 -22.77 -3.64
C LYS A 939 -6.00 -22.49 -2.15
N TYR A 940 -6.58 -23.41 -1.39
CA TYR A 940 -6.43 -23.48 0.06
C TYR A 940 -6.31 -24.94 0.49
N ALA A 941 -5.88 -25.16 1.72
CA ALA A 941 -5.64 -26.51 2.22
C ALA A 941 -5.90 -26.61 3.73
N ILE A 942 -6.31 -27.80 4.17
CA ILE A 942 -6.40 -28.15 5.58
C ILE A 942 -5.24 -29.09 5.93
N TYR A 943 -4.48 -28.73 6.96
CA TYR A 943 -3.35 -29.50 7.43
C TYR A 943 -3.52 -29.81 8.93
N PRO A 944 -3.98 -31.02 9.28
CA PRO A 944 -3.94 -31.50 10.65
C PRO A 944 -2.50 -31.78 11.06
N HIS A 945 -2.15 -31.47 12.32
CA HIS A 945 -0.82 -31.72 12.84
C HIS A 945 -0.84 -32.12 14.32
N SER A 946 0.23 -32.80 14.72
CA SER A 946 0.49 -33.14 16.12
C SER A 946 1.13 -31.95 16.86
N GLY A 947 0.90 -31.88 18.17
CA GLY A 947 1.44 -30.80 19.01
C GLY A 947 0.69 -29.47 18.85
N SER A 948 1.11 -28.48 19.62
CA SER A 948 0.69 -27.08 19.42
C SER A 948 1.31 -26.50 18.15
N PHE A 949 0.87 -25.29 17.72
CA PHE A 949 1.50 -24.57 16.61
C PHE A 949 3.04 -24.52 16.71
N LEU A 950 3.58 -24.28 17.92
CA LEU A 950 5.00 -24.13 18.19
C LEU A 950 5.82 -25.42 18.03
N GLU A 951 5.15 -26.57 18.01
CA GLU A 951 5.74 -27.90 17.85
C GLU A 951 5.47 -28.49 16.45
N SER A 952 4.76 -27.72 15.60
CA SER A 952 4.27 -28.16 14.30
C SER A 952 5.24 -27.83 13.16
N ASN A 953 4.93 -28.34 11.96
CA ASN A 953 5.59 -27.96 10.71
C ASN A 953 4.75 -26.97 9.87
N VAL A 954 3.74 -26.31 10.45
CA VAL A 954 2.76 -25.47 9.72
C VAL A 954 3.44 -24.43 8.83
N VAL A 955 4.48 -23.75 9.33
CA VAL A 955 5.22 -22.76 8.54
C VAL A 955 5.83 -23.38 7.28
N ARG A 956 6.51 -24.53 7.42
CA ARG A 956 7.14 -25.23 6.29
C ARG A 956 6.11 -25.77 5.31
N GLU A 957 4.99 -26.29 5.81
CA GLU A 957 3.88 -26.75 4.97
C GLU A 957 3.23 -25.62 4.18
N ALA A 958 3.06 -24.44 4.80
CA ALA A 958 2.53 -23.26 4.13
C ALA A 958 3.45 -22.78 3.00
N TYR A 959 4.77 -22.81 3.20
CA TYR A 959 5.74 -22.53 2.13
C TYR A 959 5.71 -23.58 1.03
N GLN A 960 5.69 -24.87 1.37
CA GLN A 960 5.60 -25.96 0.38
C GLN A 960 4.32 -25.88 -0.47
N PHE A 961 3.19 -25.52 0.16
CA PHE A 961 1.93 -25.30 -0.55
C PHE A 961 1.99 -24.15 -1.55
N ASN A 962 2.76 -23.11 -1.25
CA ASN A 962 2.92 -21.93 -2.10
C ASN A 962 4.05 -22.05 -3.14
N VAL A 963 5.03 -22.94 -2.91
CA VAL A 963 6.26 -23.05 -3.70
C VAL A 963 6.41 -24.49 -4.21
N PRO A 964 5.93 -24.78 -5.44
CA PRO A 964 6.05 -26.12 -6.02
C PRO A 964 7.52 -26.46 -6.32
N LEU A 965 7.86 -27.75 -6.37
CA LEU A 965 9.14 -28.17 -6.95
C LEU A 965 9.21 -27.82 -8.45
N LEU A 966 10.39 -27.40 -8.92
CA LEU A 966 10.62 -27.04 -10.31
C LEU A 966 11.18 -28.25 -11.06
N VAL A 967 10.41 -28.77 -12.03
CA VAL A 967 10.75 -30.01 -12.74
C VAL A 967 11.18 -29.70 -14.18
N ARG A 968 12.27 -30.32 -14.65
CA ARG A 968 12.73 -30.27 -16.05
C ARG A 968 13.08 -31.66 -16.56
N SER A 969 12.71 -31.90 -17.81
CA SER A 969 13.16 -33.07 -18.56
C SER A 969 14.59 -32.85 -19.07
N THR A 970 15.45 -33.85 -18.94
CA THR A 970 16.84 -33.82 -19.43
C THR A 970 17.21 -35.18 -20.03
N PRO A 971 18.28 -35.30 -20.84
CA PRO A 971 18.74 -36.60 -21.33
C PRO A 971 18.96 -37.58 -20.18
N LYS A 972 18.48 -38.82 -20.31
CA LYS A 972 18.49 -39.82 -19.24
C LYS A 972 19.90 -40.12 -18.72
N GLU A 973 20.90 -40.15 -19.59
CA GLU A 973 22.31 -40.32 -19.22
C GLU A 973 22.81 -39.22 -18.27
N PHE A 974 22.40 -37.97 -18.52
CA PHE A 974 22.71 -36.84 -17.65
C PHE A 974 21.95 -36.95 -16.32
N THR A 975 20.66 -37.29 -16.36
CA THR A 975 19.84 -37.50 -15.15
C THR A 975 20.46 -38.56 -14.24
N GLN A 976 20.87 -39.70 -14.80
CA GLN A 976 21.42 -40.83 -14.04
C GLN A 976 22.81 -40.55 -13.46
N SER A 977 23.60 -39.69 -14.10
CA SER A 977 24.92 -39.30 -13.62
C SER A 977 24.89 -38.12 -12.64
N TYR A 978 23.76 -37.42 -12.52
CA TYR A 978 23.62 -36.27 -11.62
C TYR A 978 23.64 -36.71 -10.16
N LYS A 979 24.55 -36.12 -9.37
CA LYS A 979 24.63 -36.33 -7.92
C LYS A 979 23.87 -35.22 -7.19
N PRO A 980 22.94 -35.55 -6.27
CA PRO A 980 22.24 -34.55 -5.50
C PRO A 980 23.20 -33.59 -4.80
N ARG A 981 22.92 -32.29 -4.90
CA ARG A 981 23.76 -31.23 -4.32
C ARG A 981 22.88 -30.11 -3.80
N SER A 982 23.09 -29.75 -2.54
CA SER A 982 22.56 -28.54 -1.92
C SER A 982 23.58 -27.41 -2.04
N TYR A 983 23.13 -26.21 -2.44
CA TYR A 983 24.00 -25.02 -2.48
C TYR A 983 24.23 -24.44 -1.09
N PHE A 984 23.15 -24.34 -0.30
CA PHE A 984 23.18 -23.95 1.10
C PHE A 984 22.22 -24.82 1.91
N SER A 985 22.62 -25.18 3.12
CA SER A 985 21.77 -25.92 4.08
C SER A 985 21.82 -25.29 5.46
N VAL A 986 20.68 -25.36 6.16
CA VAL A 986 20.50 -24.85 7.52
C VAL A 986 20.23 -26.04 8.45
N GLU A 987 21.24 -26.42 9.24
CA GLU A 987 21.17 -27.56 10.15
C GLU A 987 20.86 -27.13 11.60
N ASN A 988 20.33 -28.08 12.39
CA ASN A 988 20.10 -27.96 13.84
C ASN A 988 19.10 -26.88 14.30
N ALA A 989 18.37 -26.26 13.39
CA ALA A 989 17.39 -25.21 13.70
C ALA A 989 16.19 -25.29 12.74
N PRO A 990 15.23 -26.22 12.94
CA PRO A 990 14.12 -26.39 12.02
C PRO A 990 13.17 -25.17 11.97
N ASN A 991 13.19 -24.37 13.04
CA ASN A 991 12.47 -23.11 13.21
C ASN A 991 13.12 -21.91 12.50
N VAL A 992 14.32 -22.05 11.93
CA VAL A 992 14.97 -21.01 11.13
C VAL A 992 14.71 -21.25 9.65
N ILE A 993 14.22 -20.22 8.97
CA ILE A 993 13.84 -20.25 7.56
C ILE A 993 14.85 -19.42 6.78
N LEU A 994 15.55 -20.03 5.82
CA LEU A 994 16.31 -19.32 4.79
C LEU A 994 15.33 -18.92 3.69
N ASP A 995 14.94 -17.65 3.69
CA ASP A 995 13.84 -17.12 2.88
C ASP A 995 14.34 -16.55 1.55
N THR A 996 15.41 -15.75 1.57
CA THR A 996 15.92 -15.05 0.38
C THR A 996 17.37 -15.41 0.10
N VAL A 997 17.67 -15.69 -1.16
CA VAL A 997 19.01 -15.84 -1.74
C VAL A 997 19.08 -14.95 -2.97
N LYS A 998 19.94 -13.94 -2.95
CA LYS A 998 20.13 -13.01 -4.07
C LYS A 998 21.59 -12.56 -4.18
N ARG A 999 21.90 -11.75 -5.20
CA ARG A 999 23.18 -11.02 -5.27
C ARG A 999 23.13 -9.72 -4.48
N ALA A 1000 24.28 -9.26 -4.01
CA ALA A 1000 24.40 -7.95 -3.37
C ALA A 1000 24.08 -6.82 -4.36
N GLU A 1001 23.65 -5.67 -3.84
CA GLU A 1001 23.27 -4.52 -4.66
C GLU A 1001 24.47 -3.82 -5.31
N ASP A 1002 25.64 -3.84 -4.67
CA ASP A 1002 26.82 -3.08 -5.10
C ASP A 1002 27.97 -3.98 -5.56
N SER A 1003 27.78 -5.29 -5.56
CA SER A 1003 28.89 -6.23 -5.69
C SER A 1003 28.44 -7.66 -6.00
N ASP A 1004 29.42 -8.54 -6.19
CA ASP A 1004 29.24 -9.91 -6.66
C ASP A 1004 29.16 -10.95 -5.52
N GLU A 1005 28.87 -10.53 -4.29
CA GLU A 1005 28.63 -11.43 -3.17
C GLU A 1005 27.18 -11.94 -3.15
N ILE A 1006 26.95 -13.00 -2.39
CA ILE A 1006 25.62 -13.56 -2.17
C ILE A 1006 25.03 -13.01 -0.88
N ILE A 1007 23.78 -12.54 -0.94
CA ILE A 1007 22.99 -12.15 0.22
C ILE A 1007 22.05 -13.29 0.59
N LEU A 1008 22.10 -13.71 1.86
CA LEU A 1008 21.18 -14.67 2.46
C LEU A 1008 20.36 -13.97 3.54
N ARG A 1009 19.03 -14.12 3.53
CA ARG A 1009 18.17 -13.66 4.63
C ARG A 1009 17.51 -14.84 5.32
N LEU A 1010 17.73 -14.91 6.63
CA LEU A 1010 17.22 -15.97 7.49
C LEU A 1010 16.39 -15.35 8.60
N TYR A 1011 15.30 -15.98 8.98
CA TYR A 1011 14.52 -15.56 10.14
C TYR A 1011 14.10 -16.73 11.01
N GLU A 1012 13.94 -16.47 12.30
CA GLU A 1012 13.37 -17.41 13.25
C GLU A 1012 11.84 -17.28 13.25
N ALA A 1013 11.12 -18.36 12.96
CA ALA A 1013 9.70 -18.30 12.64
C ALA A 1013 8.74 -18.53 13.83
N TYR A 1014 9.23 -19.08 14.95
CA TYR A 1014 8.38 -19.59 16.03
C TYR A 1014 8.49 -18.81 17.36
N GLY A 1015 9.27 -17.73 17.41
CA GLY A 1015 9.45 -16.91 18.62
C GLY A 1015 10.39 -17.52 19.65
N GLY A 1016 11.33 -18.37 19.23
CA GLY A 1016 12.30 -19.07 20.08
C GLY A 1016 13.75 -18.65 19.86
N HIS A 1017 14.64 -19.06 20.78
CA HIS A 1017 16.08 -19.01 20.52
C HIS A 1017 16.50 -20.19 19.64
N ALA A 1018 17.39 -19.94 18.67
CA ALA A 1018 17.93 -21.01 17.82
C ALA A 1018 19.44 -20.87 17.65
N THR A 1019 20.10 -22.00 17.35
CA THR A 1019 21.50 -22.02 16.90
C THR A 1019 21.55 -22.81 15.61
N ALA A 1020 21.47 -22.09 14.50
CA ALA A 1020 21.55 -22.66 13.18
C ALA A 1020 23.02 -22.89 12.77
N ARG A 1021 23.25 -23.93 11.97
CA ARG A 1021 24.53 -24.15 11.30
C ARG A 1021 24.31 -24.01 9.80
N LEU A 1022 24.87 -22.97 9.21
CA LEU A 1022 24.85 -22.72 7.77
C LEU A 1022 26.04 -23.43 7.13
N ARG A 1023 25.78 -24.32 6.17
CA ARG A 1023 26.81 -24.91 5.31
C ARG A 1023 26.61 -24.49 3.87
N SER A 1024 27.70 -24.42 3.13
CA SER A 1024 27.68 -24.20 1.69
C SER A 1024 28.50 -25.27 0.98
N SER A 1025 28.03 -25.67 -0.20
CA SER A 1025 28.85 -26.43 -1.15
C SER A 1025 29.62 -25.52 -2.11
N LEU A 1026 29.45 -24.20 -2.01
CA LEU A 1026 30.25 -23.20 -2.71
C LEU A 1026 31.55 -22.92 -1.94
N SER A 1027 32.56 -22.43 -2.63
CA SER A 1027 33.87 -22.11 -2.04
C SER A 1027 33.79 -20.77 -1.30
N VAL A 1028 33.35 -20.79 -0.04
CA VAL A 1028 33.21 -19.59 0.79
C VAL A 1028 34.57 -19.10 1.29
N GLU A 1029 34.85 -17.81 1.11
CA GLU A 1029 36.00 -17.10 1.68
C GLU A 1029 35.68 -16.57 3.07
N SER A 1030 34.59 -15.79 3.19
CA SER A 1030 34.17 -15.15 4.43
C SER A 1030 32.67 -14.88 4.44
N ILE A 1031 32.10 -14.72 5.64
CA ILE A 1031 30.69 -14.35 5.84
C ILE A 1031 30.63 -13.15 6.78
N PHE A 1032 29.79 -12.17 6.44
CA PHE A 1032 29.51 -10.99 7.28
C PHE A 1032 28.03 -10.92 7.60
N GLU A 1033 27.68 -10.62 8.84
CA GLU A 1033 26.34 -10.13 9.19
C GLU A 1033 26.18 -8.71 8.64
N THR A 1034 25.03 -8.44 8.03
CA THR A 1034 24.66 -7.13 7.51
C THR A 1034 23.27 -6.74 7.99
N ASN A 1035 22.96 -5.44 7.87
CA ASN A 1035 21.57 -4.98 7.97
C ASN A 1035 20.80 -5.27 6.66
N ILE A 1036 19.52 -4.90 6.57
CA ILE A 1036 18.74 -5.18 5.36
C ILE A 1036 19.19 -4.32 4.16
N MET A 1037 19.95 -3.26 4.41
CA MET A 1037 20.59 -2.41 3.39
C MET A 1037 21.92 -2.98 2.89
N GLU A 1038 22.36 -4.12 3.44
CA GLU A 1038 23.60 -4.81 3.08
C GLU A 1038 24.89 -4.13 3.57
N ASP A 1039 24.75 -3.17 4.50
CA ASP A 1039 25.89 -2.55 5.17
C ASP A 1039 26.54 -3.57 6.11
N GLU A 1040 27.86 -3.75 5.99
CA GLU A 1040 28.62 -4.72 6.77
C GLU A 1040 28.70 -4.36 8.24
N GLN A 1041 28.53 -5.37 9.09
CA GLN A 1041 28.63 -5.25 10.53
C GLN A 1041 29.72 -6.19 11.07
N ASN A 1042 29.35 -7.40 11.47
CA ASN A 1042 30.24 -8.32 12.18
C ASN A 1042 30.64 -9.49 11.28
N PRO A 1043 31.93 -9.88 11.22
CA PRO A 1043 32.32 -11.12 10.57
C PRO A 1043 31.78 -12.32 11.35
N ILE A 1044 31.42 -13.37 10.62
CA ILE A 1044 31.01 -14.66 11.18
C ILE A 1044 32.08 -15.70 10.85
N GLU A 1045 32.55 -16.40 11.88
CA GLU A 1045 33.48 -17.52 11.69
C GLU A 1045 32.84 -18.61 10.84
N TYR A 1046 33.50 -18.96 9.73
CA TYR A 1046 33.12 -20.04 8.84
C TYR A 1046 34.25 -21.07 8.75
N ASP A 1047 33.94 -22.31 9.11
CA ASP A 1047 34.83 -23.45 8.90
C ASP A 1047 34.29 -24.34 7.77
N ILE A 1048 35.14 -24.80 6.86
CA ILE A 1048 34.71 -25.58 5.69
C ILE A 1048 34.05 -26.90 6.11
N LEU A 1049 34.51 -27.53 7.20
CA LEU A 1049 33.96 -28.79 7.71
C LEU A 1049 32.78 -28.57 8.67
N GLY A 1050 32.83 -27.48 9.45
CA GLY A 1050 31.91 -27.16 10.54
C GLY A 1050 30.77 -26.19 10.19
N GLY A 1051 30.84 -25.50 9.04
CA GLY A 1051 29.92 -24.43 8.64
C GLY A 1051 30.07 -23.15 9.49
N ALA A 1052 29.15 -22.19 9.28
CA ALA A 1052 29.00 -21.02 10.14
C ALA A 1052 27.93 -21.27 11.21
N LYS A 1053 28.24 -20.92 12.46
CA LYS A 1053 27.31 -21.03 13.59
C LYS A 1053 26.61 -19.68 13.80
N ILE A 1054 25.30 -19.65 13.61
CA ILE A 1054 24.49 -18.43 13.70
C ILE A 1054 23.50 -18.58 14.85
N LYS A 1055 23.44 -17.59 15.74
CA LYS A 1055 22.51 -17.58 16.89
C LYS A 1055 21.36 -16.64 16.61
N PHE A 1056 20.14 -17.10 16.85
CA PHE A 1056 18.92 -16.33 16.70
C PHE A 1056 18.27 -16.06 18.06
N LYS A 1057 17.73 -14.86 18.20
CA LYS A 1057 16.71 -14.50 19.18
C LYS A 1057 15.31 -14.78 18.60
N PRO A 1058 14.28 -14.84 19.45
CA PRO A 1058 12.88 -14.91 18.99
C PRO A 1058 12.58 -13.94 17.86
N PHE A 1059 12.01 -14.45 16.75
CA PHE A 1059 11.60 -13.64 15.58
C PHE A 1059 12.68 -12.79 14.92
N GLN A 1060 13.96 -13.08 15.17
CA GLN A 1060 15.06 -12.30 14.61
C GLN A 1060 15.24 -12.60 13.12
N LEU A 1061 15.26 -11.55 12.30
CA LEU A 1061 15.75 -11.51 10.91
C LEU A 1061 17.24 -11.22 10.92
N ILE A 1062 18.02 -12.07 10.25
CA ILE A 1062 19.46 -11.91 10.04
C ILE A 1062 19.72 -11.87 8.54
N THR A 1063 20.50 -10.89 8.08
CA THR A 1063 21.03 -10.82 6.71
C THR A 1063 22.51 -11.14 6.73
N LEU A 1064 22.95 -11.99 5.82
CA LEU A 1064 24.35 -12.40 5.67
C LEU A 1064 24.84 -12.07 4.28
N LYS A 1065 26.04 -11.48 4.18
CA LYS A 1065 26.81 -11.33 2.94
C LYS A 1065 27.88 -12.43 2.91
N VAL A 1066 27.83 -13.27 1.88
CA VAL A 1066 28.73 -14.41 1.67
C VAL A 1066 29.67 -14.09 0.52
N VAL A 1067 30.97 -14.01 0.85
CA VAL A 1067 32.06 -13.81 -0.12
C VAL A 1067 32.56 -15.17 -0.59
N LEU A 1068 32.65 -15.36 -1.90
CA LEU A 1068 33.16 -16.58 -2.53
C LEU A 1068 34.61 -16.40 -2.99
N ARG A 1069 35.38 -17.48 -3.03
CA ARG A 1069 36.78 -17.51 -3.49
C ARG A 1069 36.96 -17.53 -5.00
#